data_AF-A0A926JBN7-F1
#
_entry.id   AF-A0A926JBN7-F1
#
_cell.length_a   1.000
_cell.length_b   1.000
_cell.length_c   1.000
_cell.angle_alpha   90.00
_cell.angle_beta   90.00
_cell.angle_gamma   90.00
#
_symmetry.space_group_name_H-M   'P 1'
#
loop_
_entity.id
_entity.type
_entity.pdbx_description
1 polymer ?
#
loop_
_entity_poly.entity_id
_entity_poly.type
_entity_poly.pdbx_seq_one_letter_code
_entity_poly.pdbx_strand_id
1 'polypeptide(L)'
;MDGQIPTSILRMARESSGLNQANLATELGVSASVVSRLETSERADGKMAHRYLTALKTDLANEIIGFFSDKWRHIERPEFQHPQRKVIWDAERALQTLEAFEKGPQFDPILHDPLTKLRSRILSEVDFVRHTEHGIAFIGEIGVGKTTALSFVTNLITADGEKPKSVFPTGSGRTTVCEVAIKIAPAFGIAVDCLEEEEIRKLVADLVNGLKFGKSGLPSELERVIRNMADVRRVTTRAKTSAEKATTVDHLKELIDQFDDVESVIAEVVARMKLETRTENQMILSKETEGSMEWLSTNIGKINYGQHPKFSVPQRITVLLPLEALRETPYLLSVIDTKGVEGTTQRSDLMAQIEDERTVTVLCCKFSDAPGNVPLSIMRETLDSGSDALSAERLCLLVLPREDEALKIVDDSGSTPGSAEEGYAVREAQISQQFATDGFPAIPINFFQVGSDEPEDVWHWLTSRIDAIRQAKVERIFRHISSAEDLVANADVAKTREARRTIADTIAKSAERFRELPTVVRPAHLNLVAESKKAHQSSIAASVNRKGNWENFPVAHILGQGIRVDLNFRTRDIFVRIDEAIEGLKDDFSHLSDVAQFLEGLKDDVEEWRKEFFSRVALAGRSLFSPHLSNATELWEKCEERYGAGSGYRVDISDIFQDHFETDDNALAVLKKVERQVVALWNAIIIDPLETAASLDDEE
;
A
#
# COMPACT_ATOMS: atom_id res chain seq x y z
N MET A 1 -3.73 15.73 -37.11
CA MET A 1 -3.14 16.79 -36.28
C MET A 1 -4.27 17.47 -35.56
N ASP A 2 -4.12 17.66 -34.25
CA ASP A 2 -5.08 18.37 -33.43
C ASP A 2 -5.48 19.72 -34.04
N GLY A 3 -6.73 20.14 -33.84
CA GLY A 3 -7.25 21.35 -34.48
C GLY A 3 -6.50 22.63 -34.12
N GLN A 4 -5.80 22.64 -32.98
CA GLN A 4 -5.05 23.79 -32.49
C GLN A 4 -3.78 23.38 -31.72
N ILE A 5 -2.70 24.16 -31.87
CA ILE A 5 -1.42 23.99 -31.18
C ILE A 5 -1.10 25.25 -30.37
N PRO A 6 -0.63 25.16 -29.11
CA PRO A 6 -0.17 26.31 -28.34
C PRO A 6 0.98 27.03 -29.05
N THR A 7 0.86 28.34 -29.21
CA THR A 7 1.86 29.17 -29.89
C THR A 7 3.15 29.29 -29.10
N SER A 8 3.11 29.11 -27.78
CA SER A 8 4.29 28.99 -26.92
C SER A 8 5.24 27.87 -27.39
N ILE A 9 4.69 26.73 -27.84
CA ILE A 9 5.45 25.60 -28.39
C ILE A 9 6.02 25.93 -29.78
N LEU A 10 5.26 26.64 -30.60
CA LEU A 10 5.74 27.12 -31.92
C LEU A 10 6.91 28.11 -31.75
N ARG A 11 6.80 29.02 -30.78
CA ARG A 11 7.84 29.98 -30.44
C ARG A 11 9.09 29.28 -29.92
N MET A 12 8.93 28.33 -29.02
CA MET A 12 10.02 27.47 -28.53
C MET A 12 10.78 26.79 -29.68
N ALA A 13 10.06 26.20 -30.64
CA ALA A 13 10.68 25.57 -31.80
C ALA A 13 11.45 26.57 -32.67
N ARG A 14 10.90 27.78 -32.87
CA ARG A 14 11.58 28.84 -33.63
C ARG A 14 12.83 29.35 -32.91
N GLU A 15 12.75 29.58 -31.60
CA GLU A 15 13.88 30.04 -30.80
C GLU A 15 15.02 29.03 -30.81
N SER A 16 14.70 27.73 -30.69
CA SER A 16 15.68 26.65 -30.82
C SER A 16 16.34 26.55 -32.20
N SER A 17 15.67 27.01 -33.27
CA SER A 17 16.21 27.00 -34.62
C SER A 17 17.13 28.20 -34.93
N GLY A 18 17.18 29.19 -34.03
CA GLY A 18 17.93 30.44 -34.21
C GLY A 18 17.32 31.38 -35.25
N LEU A 19 16.14 31.08 -35.79
CA LEU A 19 15.46 31.95 -36.76
C LEU A 19 14.72 33.09 -36.05
N ASN A 20 14.93 34.31 -36.53
CA ASN A 20 14.08 35.44 -36.16
C ASN A 20 12.74 35.40 -36.93
N GLN A 21 11.75 36.18 -36.47
CA GLN A 21 10.42 36.22 -37.09
C GLN A 21 10.45 36.65 -38.56
N ALA A 22 11.37 37.52 -38.97
CA ALA A 22 11.48 38.01 -40.34
C ALA A 22 11.98 36.92 -41.31
N ASN A 23 12.97 36.14 -40.88
CA ASN A 23 13.50 35.03 -41.66
C ASN A 23 12.46 33.91 -41.79
N LEU A 24 11.76 33.58 -40.70
CA LEU A 24 10.69 32.59 -40.76
C LEU A 24 9.51 33.05 -41.64
N ALA A 25 9.16 34.34 -41.58
CA ALA A 25 8.14 34.90 -42.46
C ALA A 25 8.50 34.74 -43.94
N THR A 26 9.79 34.88 -44.27
CA THR A 26 10.31 34.68 -45.63
C THR A 26 10.15 33.23 -46.08
N GLU A 27 10.53 32.25 -45.25
CA GLU A 27 10.34 30.82 -45.54
C GLU A 27 8.85 30.44 -45.67
N LEU A 28 7.97 31.10 -44.91
CA LEU A 28 6.52 30.86 -44.95
C LEU A 28 5.80 31.59 -46.09
N GLY A 29 6.46 32.53 -46.77
CA GLY A 29 5.86 33.40 -47.79
C GLY A 29 4.82 34.37 -47.22
N VAL A 30 4.98 34.81 -45.96
CA VAL A 30 4.09 35.76 -45.27
C VAL A 30 4.86 36.98 -44.76
N SER A 31 4.18 38.00 -44.24
CA SER A 31 4.86 39.15 -43.61
C SER A 31 5.25 38.85 -42.16
N ALA A 32 6.31 39.50 -41.66
CA ALA A 32 6.75 39.37 -40.27
C ALA A 32 5.64 39.72 -39.25
N SER A 33 4.73 40.65 -39.60
CA SER A 33 3.55 40.98 -38.78
C SER A 33 2.56 39.82 -38.64
N VAL A 34 2.46 38.92 -39.62
CA VAL A 34 1.60 37.73 -39.52
C VAL A 34 2.19 36.71 -38.56
N VAL A 35 3.50 36.48 -38.63
CA VAL A 35 4.24 35.61 -37.70
C VAL A 35 4.14 36.16 -36.27
N SER A 36 4.38 37.46 -36.09
CA SER A 36 4.27 38.12 -34.78
C SER A 36 2.85 38.01 -34.20
N ARG A 37 1.79 38.27 -34.99
CA ARG A 37 0.41 38.11 -34.53
C ARG A 37 0.07 36.66 -34.17
N LEU A 38 0.59 35.70 -34.93
CA LEU A 38 0.42 34.28 -34.63
C LEU A 38 1.12 33.88 -33.34
N GLU A 39 2.35 34.35 -33.09
CA GLU A 39 3.06 34.05 -31.83
C GLU A 39 2.47 34.78 -30.61
N THR A 40 1.66 35.81 -30.83
CA THR A 40 0.99 36.58 -29.75
C THR A 40 -0.37 36.00 -29.38
N SER A 41 -1.03 35.25 -30.28
CA SER A 41 -2.24 34.52 -29.91
C SER A 41 -1.89 33.36 -28.97
N GLU A 42 -2.85 32.84 -28.22
CA GLU A 42 -2.62 31.71 -27.30
C GLU A 42 -2.46 30.37 -28.06
N ARG A 43 -3.22 30.23 -29.15
CA ARG A 43 -3.25 29.03 -29.99
C ARG A 43 -3.20 29.38 -31.47
N ALA A 44 -2.66 28.46 -32.26
CA ALA A 44 -2.62 28.51 -33.72
C ALA A 44 -3.43 27.34 -34.30
N ASP A 45 -4.13 27.58 -35.40
CA ASP A 45 -4.81 26.52 -36.17
C ASP A 45 -3.81 25.45 -36.64
N GLY A 46 -4.21 24.18 -36.59
CA GLY A 46 -3.35 23.04 -36.90
C GLY A 46 -2.69 23.10 -38.29
N LYS A 47 -3.37 23.63 -39.33
CA LYS A 47 -2.77 23.74 -40.67
C LYS A 47 -1.67 24.80 -40.71
N MET A 48 -1.92 25.94 -40.08
CA MET A 48 -0.94 27.02 -40.01
C MET A 48 0.24 26.63 -39.12
N ALA A 49 -0.03 25.97 -37.99
CA ALA A 49 0.99 25.44 -37.08
C ALA A 49 1.87 24.37 -37.76
N HIS A 50 1.28 23.47 -38.56
CA HIS A 50 2.06 22.51 -39.34
C HIS A 50 2.98 23.22 -40.34
N ARG A 51 2.46 24.15 -41.14
CA ARG A 51 3.29 24.94 -42.09
C ARG A 51 4.42 25.68 -41.37
N TYR A 52 4.10 26.30 -40.24
CA TYR A 52 5.05 27.00 -39.37
C TYR A 52 6.21 26.08 -38.97
N LEU A 53 5.90 24.91 -38.40
CA LEU A 53 6.89 23.95 -37.93
C LEU A 53 7.70 23.34 -39.09
N THR A 54 7.06 22.97 -40.20
CA THR A 54 7.76 22.43 -41.38
C THR A 54 8.77 23.42 -41.96
N ALA A 55 8.48 24.72 -41.92
CA ALA A 55 9.39 25.76 -42.39
C ALA A 55 10.68 25.87 -41.54
N LEU A 56 10.63 25.46 -40.27
CA LEU A 56 11.80 25.49 -39.38
C LEU A 56 12.86 24.43 -39.74
N LYS A 57 12.45 23.30 -40.33
CA LYS A 57 13.34 22.20 -40.75
C LYS A 57 14.25 21.68 -39.63
N THR A 58 13.74 21.65 -38.39
CA THR A 58 14.46 21.13 -37.22
C THR A 58 13.86 19.83 -36.70
N ASP A 59 14.68 19.04 -35.99
CA ASP A 59 14.22 17.79 -35.35
C ASP A 59 13.12 18.06 -34.30
N LEU A 60 13.25 19.14 -33.53
CA LEU A 60 12.22 19.55 -32.56
C LEU A 60 10.89 19.87 -33.25
N ALA A 61 10.92 20.53 -34.41
CA ALA A 61 9.71 20.82 -35.17
C ALA A 61 9.04 19.54 -35.68
N ASN A 62 9.83 18.56 -36.14
CA ASN A 62 9.33 17.25 -36.53
C ASN A 62 8.74 16.48 -35.34
N GLU A 63 9.37 16.55 -34.17
CA GLU A 63 8.85 15.94 -32.95
C GLU A 63 7.51 16.55 -32.51
N ILE A 64 7.37 17.89 -32.57
CA ILE A 64 6.11 18.58 -32.29
C ILE A 64 5.04 18.14 -33.30
N ILE A 65 5.37 18.08 -34.59
CA ILE A 65 4.44 17.60 -35.63
C ILE A 65 3.97 16.18 -35.33
N GLY A 66 4.89 15.27 -34.97
CA GLY A 66 4.58 13.89 -34.59
C GLY A 66 3.62 13.85 -33.41
N PHE A 67 4.01 14.49 -32.30
CA PHE A 67 3.23 14.52 -31.06
C PHE A 67 1.79 15.03 -31.23
N PHE A 68 1.58 16.12 -31.99
CA PHE A 68 0.24 16.65 -32.25
C PHE A 68 -0.51 15.89 -33.36
N SER A 69 0.15 14.98 -34.06
CA SER A 69 -0.47 14.08 -35.05
C SER A 69 -0.89 12.73 -34.48
N ASP A 70 -0.26 12.33 -33.38
CA ASP A 70 -0.57 11.10 -32.64
C ASP A 70 -2.03 11.07 -32.18
N LYS A 71 -2.64 9.88 -32.27
CA LYS A 71 -4.03 9.65 -31.91
C LYS A 71 -4.11 9.06 -30.51
N TRP A 72 -4.59 9.85 -29.56
CA TRP A 72 -4.81 9.46 -28.18
C TRP A 72 -6.26 8.97 -28.01
N ARG A 73 -6.45 7.75 -27.50
CA ARG A 73 -7.75 7.09 -27.35
C ARG A 73 -8.04 6.68 -25.91
N HIS A 74 -7.03 6.23 -25.18
CA HIS A 74 -7.20 5.70 -23.83
C HIS A 74 -6.66 6.63 -22.75
N ILE A 75 -5.56 7.32 -23.04
CA ILE A 75 -4.89 8.25 -22.14
C ILE A 75 -5.14 9.69 -22.59
N GLU A 76 -5.39 10.58 -21.65
CA GLU A 76 -5.41 12.02 -21.92
C GLU A 76 -4.02 12.49 -22.35
N ARG A 77 -3.94 13.17 -23.51
CA ARG A 77 -2.66 13.62 -24.05
C ARG A 77 -1.97 14.59 -23.07
N PRO A 78 -0.72 14.32 -22.65
CA PRO A 78 0.02 15.24 -21.79
C PRO A 78 0.38 16.54 -22.52
N GLU A 79 0.99 17.49 -21.81
CA GLU A 79 1.61 18.64 -22.48
C GLU A 79 2.86 18.22 -23.27
N PHE A 80 3.19 18.94 -24.35
CA PHE A 80 4.39 18.63 -25.14
C PHE A 80 5.67 18.67 -24.31
N GLN A 81 5.75 19.52 -23.28
CA GLN A 81 6.93 19.65 -22.43
C GLN A 81 7.01 18.60 -21.31
N HIS A 82 6.02 17.70 -21.20
CA HIS A 82 5.99 16.70 -20.14
C HIS A 82 7.23 15.78 -20.20
N PRO A 83 7.96 15.59 -19.08
CA PRO A 83 9.24 14.89 -19.08
C PRO A 83 9.16 13.45 -19.60
N GLN A 84 8.13 12.69 -19.21
CA GLN A 84 7.92 11.30 -19.64
C GLN A 84 6.94 11.17 -20.82
N ARG A 85 6.76 12.20 -21.67
CA ARG A 85 5.79 12.16 -22.79
C ARG A 85 5.91 10.92 -23.68
N LYS A 86 7.14 10.46 -23.94
CA LYS A 86 7.43 9.32 -24.81
C LYS A 86 6.94 8.00 -24.20
N VAL A 87 7.21 7.79 -22.91
CA VAL A 87 6.74 6.62 -22.16
C VAL A 87 5.21 6.56 -22.13
N ILE A 88 4.57 7.69 -21.90
CA ILE A 88 3.10 7.80 -21.89
C ILE A 88 2.53 7.45 -23.28
N TRP A 89 3.20 7.86 -24.36
CA TRP A 89 2.83 7.48 -25.71
C TRP A 89 3.04 5.98 -26.00
N ASP A 90 4.13 5.40 -25.51
CA ASP A 90 4.39 3.96 -25.64
C ASP A 90 3.30 3.13 -24.94
N ALA A 91 2.86 3.58 -23.76
CA ALA A 91 1.74 2.99 -23.04
C ALA A 91 0.41 3.14 -23.81
N GLU A 92 0.13 4.31 -24.39
CA GLU A 92 -1.05 4.52 -25.24
C GLU A 92 -1.06 3.57 -26.43
N ARG A 93 0.09 3.37 -27.09
CA ARG A 93 0.21 2.40 -28.19
C ARG A 93 -0.04 0.98 -27.72
N ALA A 94 0.51 0.57 -26.57
CA ALA A 94 0.26 -0.75 -26.00
C ALA A 94 -1.24 -0.96 -25.70
N LEU A 95 -1.92 0.05 -25.15
CA LEU A 95 -3.37 -0.01 -24.90
C LEU A 95 -4.18 -0.13 -26.19
N GLN A 96 -3.79 0.59 -27.26
CA GLN A 96 -4.41 0.45 -28.58
C GLN A 96 -4.16 -0.93 -29.19
N THR A 97 -2.97 -1.49 -29.01
CA THR A 97 -2.65 -2.86 -29.45
C THR A 97 -3.52 -3.88 -28.72
N LEU A 98 -3.69 -3.74 -27.39
CA LEU A 98 -4.60 -4.59 -26.62
C LEU A 98 -6.06 -4.43 -27.06
N GLU A 99 -6.53 -3.20 -27.33
CA GLU A 99 -7.88 -2.95 -27.87
C GLU A 99 -8.08 -3.61 -29.24
N ALA A 100 -7.09 -3.48 -30.13
CA ALA A 100 -7.14 -4.09 -31.46
C ALA A 100 -7.09 -5.62 -31.38
N PHE A 101 -6.28 -6.18 -30.46
CA PHE A 101 -6.23 -7.61 -30.19
C PHE A 101 -7.58 -8.12 -29.70
N GLU A 102 -8.19 -7.49 -28.69
CA GLU A 102 -9.50 -7.87 -28.14
C GLU A 102 -10.62 -7.87 -29.19
N LYS A 103 -10.57 -6.96 -30.17
CA LYS A 103 -11.52 -6.90 -31.30
C LYS A 103 -11.16 -7.83 -32.46
N GLY A 104 -9.98 -8.45 -32.41
CA GLY A 104 -9.42 -9.26 -33.47
C GLY A 104 -9.97 -10.69 -33.48
N PRO A 105 -9.80 -11.41 -34.60
CA PRO A 105 -10.28 -12.79 -34.75
C PRO A 105 -9.48 -13.81 -33.92
N GLN A 106 -8.29 -13.43 -33.43
CA GLN A 106 -7.42 -14.30 -32.62
C GLN A 106 -7.71 -14.21 -31.12
N PHE A 107 -8.60 -13.30 -30.71
CA PHE A 107 -8.96 -13.14 -29.31
C PHE A 107 -9.87 -14.26 -28.83
N ASP A 108 -9.53 -14.81 -27.68
CA ASP A 108 -10.32 -15.80 -26.99
C ASP A 108 -10.88 -15.20 -25.69
N PRO A 109 -12.18 -15.38 -25.38
CA PRO A 109 -12.78 -14.86 -24.15
C PRO A 109 -12.05 -15.21 -22.87
N ILE A 110 -11.32 -16.33 -22.81
CA ILE A 110 -10.50 -16.71 -21.65
C ILE A 110 -9.43 -15.66 -21.31
N LEU A 111 -8.96 -14.91 -22.31
CA LEU A 111 -7.95 -13.87 -22.14
C LEU A 111 -8.52 -12.53 -21.66
N HIS A 112 -9.84 -12.40 -21.50
CA HIS A 112 -10.45 -11.12 -21.12
C HIS A 112 -9.97 -10.60 -19.77
N ASP A 113 -9.87 -11.47 -18.78
CA ASP A 113 -9.39 -11.14 -17.43
C ASP A 113 -7.91 -10.72 -17.40
N PRO A 114 -6.94 -11.50 -17.93
CA PRO A 114 -5.54 -11.08 -17.97
C PRO A 114 -5.35 -9.78 -18.78
N LEU A 115 -6.06 -9.63 -19.90
CA LEU A 115 -6.03 -8.41 -20.71
C LEU A 115 -6.53 -7.19 -19.92
N THR A 116 -7.68 -7.30 -19.26
CA THR A 116 -8.27 -6.22 -18.47
C THR A 116 -7.38 -5.84 -17.28
N LYS A 117 -6.81 -6.83 -16.58
CA LYS A 117 -5.84 -6.58 -15.50
C LYS A 117 -4.62 -5.82 -16.01
N LEU A 118 -4.10 -6.21 -17.16
CA LEU A 118 -2.93 -5.56 -17.74
C LEU A 118 -3.22 -4.12 -18.17
N ARG A 119 -4.37 -3.89 -18.83
CA ARG A 119 -4.89 -2.57 -19.17
C ARG A 119 -4.99 -1.68 -17.92
N SER A 120 -5.59 -2.19 -16.85
CA SER A 120 -5.73 -1.46 -15.58
C SER A 120 -4.37 -1.11 -14.96
N ARG A 121 -3.40 -2.02 -14.99
CA ARG A 121 -2.03 -1.78 -14.48
C ARG A 121 -1.32 -0.68 -15.26
N ILE A 122 -1.36 -0.74 -16.61
CA ILE A 122 -0.77 0.30 -17.47
C ILE A 122 -1.42 1.66 -17.16
N LEU A 123 -2.75 1.73 -17.12
CA LEU A 123 -3.46 2.99 -16.85
C LEU A 123 -3.13 3.56 -15.47
N SER A 124 -3.08 2.71 -14.43
CA SER A 124 -2.74 3.14 -13.07
C SER A 124 -1.34 3.74 -12.97
N GLU A 125 -0.35 3.09 -13.58
CA GLU A 125 1.04 3.57 -13.55
C GLU A 125 1.23 4.83 -14.42
N VAL A 126 0.54 4.91 -15.56
CA VAL A 126 0.51 6.11 -16.40
C VAL A 126 -0.14 7.28 -15.68
N ASP A 127 -1.23 7.06 -14.94
CA ASP A 127 -1.88 8.11 -14.18
C ASP A 127 -0.94 8.69 -13.11
N PHE A 128 -0.09 7.85 -12.50
CA PHE A 128 0.99 8.33 -11.64
C PHE A 128 1.92 9.30 -12.39
N VAL A 129 2.52 8.84 -13.49
CA VAL A 129 3.57 9.56 -14.21
C VAL A 129 3.04 10.80 -14.96
N ARG A 130 1.77 10.83 -15.38
CA ARG A 130 1.14 11.97 -16.09
C ARG A 130 1.08 13.24 -15.23
N HIS A 131 1.01 13.07 -13.92
CA HIS A 131 0.98 14.15 -12.94
C HIS A 131 2.42 14.50 -12.54
N THR A 132 2.78 15.78 -12.60
CA THR A 132 4.12 16.28 -12.23
C THR A 132 4.13 16.93 -10.85
N GLU A 133 2.99 16.92 -10.16
CA GLU A 133 2.84 17.35 -8.78
C GLU A 133 3.55 16.40 -7.82
N HIS A 134 4.45 16.93 -7.00
CA HIS A 134 5.16 16.14 -5.99
C HIS A 134 5.28 16.90 -4.67
N GLY A 135 5.20 16.14 -3.57
CA GLY A 135 5.40 16.65 -2.22
C GLY A 135 6.83 16.41 -1.72
N ILE A 136 7.35 17.33 -0.92
CA ILE A 136 8.55 17.09 -0.09
C ILE A 136 8.19 17.48 1.34
N ALA A 137 8.01 16.50 2.23
CA ALA A 137 7.56 16.72 3.60
C ALA A 137 8.70 16.56 4.61
N PHE A 138 9.00 17.62 5.36
CA PHE A 138 10.03 17.61 6.40
C PHE A 138 9.40 17.23 7.75
N ILE A 139 9.82 16.10 8.32
CA ILE A 139 9.30 15.53 9.58
C ILE A 139 10.44 15.31 10.56
N GLY A 140 10.22 15.57 11.85
CA GLY A 140 11.25 15.35 12.86
C GLY A 140 10.95 16.06 14.17
N GLU A 141 11.84 15.88 15.15
CA GLU A 141 11.66 16.40 16.49
C GLU A 141 11.56 17.94 16.54
N ILE A 142 10.99 18.44 17.63
CA ILE A 142 10.96 19.87 17.94
C ILE A 142 12.40 20.39 18.09
N GLY A 143 12.67 21.52 17.44
CA GLY A 143 13.96 22.20 17.59
C GLY A 143 15.15 21.50 16.93
N VAL A 144 14.93 20.49 16.07
CA VAL A 144 16.00 19.84 15.29
C VAL A 144 16.61 20.77 14.23
N GLY A 145 15.79 21.65 13.62
CA GLY A 145 16.24 22.61 12.59
C GLY A 145 15.47 22.54 11.27
N LYS A 146 14.37 21.78 11.17
CA LYS A 146 13.59 21.57 9.93
C LYS A 146 13.24 22.85 9.18
N THR A 147 12.54 23.76 9.85
CA THR A 147 12.08 25.02 9.27
C THR A 147 13.25 25.87 8.75
N THR A 148 14.38 25.86 9.46
CA THR A 148 15.60 26.55 9.01
C THR A 148 16.20 25.86 7.79
N ALA A 149 16.38 24.54 7.83
CA ALA A 149 16.93 23.77 6.73
C ALA A 149 16.10 23.93 5.46
N LEU A 150 14.78 23.71 5.56
CA LEU A 150 13.82 23.86 4.49
C LEU A 150 13.90 25.26 3.86
N SER A 151 13.92 26.31 4.67
CA SER A 151 14.00 27.69 4.18
C SER A 151 15.25 27.99 3.36
N PHE A 152 16.42 27.46 3.75
CA PHE A 152 17.66 27.62 2.97
C PHE A 152 17.65 26.76 1.70
N VAL A 153 17.18 25.52 1.81
CA VAL A 153 17.07 24.58 0.68
C VAL A 153 16.11 25.13 -0.38
N THR A 154 14.98 25.74 0.00
CA THR A 154 14.00 26.31 -0.92
C THR A 154 14.28 27.77 -1.33
N ASN A 155 15.43 28.35 -0.94
CA ASN A 155 15.78 29.75 -1.20
C ASN A 155 14.79 30.79 -0.61
N LEU A 156 14.07 30.44 0.45
CA LEU A 156 13.15 31.33 1.16
C LEU A 156 13.87 32.05 2.30
N ILE A 157 14.82 32.91 1.94
CA ILE A 157 15.66 33.65 2.87
C ILE A 157 15.51 35.17 2.68
N THR A 158 15.59 35.94 3.77
CA THR A 158 15.67 37.41 3.73
C THR A 158 17.13 37.86 3.83
N ALA A 159 17.44 38.98 3.16
CA ALA A 159 18.79 39.56 3.11
C ALA A 159 19.10 40.52 4.28
N ASP A 160 18.33 40.45 5.37
CA ASP A 160 18.36 41.45 6.45
C ASP A 160 19.54 41.23 7.43
N GLY A 161 20.70 41.79 7.07
CA GLY A 161 21.92 41.88 7.89
C GLY A 161 23.18 41.27 7.25
N GLU A 162 24.22 41.00 8.06
CA GLU A 162 25.47 40.33 7.58
C GLU A 162 25.27 38.84 7.22
N LYS A 163 24.17 38.22 7.67
CA LYS A 163 23.86 36.80 7.41
C LYS A 163 22.41 36.60 6.96
N PRO A 164 22.16 35.74 5.96
CA PRO A 164 20.82 35.42 5.49
C PRO A 164 19.99 34.78 6.62
N LYS A 165 18.70 35.11 6.66
CA LYS A 165 17.76 34.62 7.68
C LYS A 165 16.57 33.94 7.04
N SER A 166 15.95 33.02 7.77
CA SER A 166 14.76 32.33 7.30
C SER A 166 13.56 33.27 7.17
N VAL A 167 12.78 33.12 6.10
CA VAL A 167 11.45 33.74 5.97
C VAL A 167 10.46 33.21 7.01
N PHE A 168 10.66 31.98 7.48
CA PHE A 168 9.80 31.40 8.50
C PHE A 168 10.30 31.76 9.91
N PRO A 169 9.42 31.90 10.90
CA PRO A 169 9.82 32.12 12.28
C PRO A 169 10.68 30.96 12.80
N THR A 170 11.94 31.24 13.11
CA THR A 170 12.93 30.26 13.61
C THR A 170 13.45 30.67 14.99
N GLY A 171 13.69 29.69 15.87
CA GLY A 171 14.21 29.93 17.22
C GLY A 171 14.07 28.73 18.17
N SER A 172 14.76 28.76 19.31
CA SER A 172 14.74 27.67 20.30
C SER A 172 13.38 27.49 21.01
N GLY A 173 12.51 28.50 20.95
CA GLY A 173 11.25 28.56 21.69
C GLY A 173 10.03 28.03 20.94
N ARG A 174 10.15 26.89 20.24
CA ARG A 174 9.00 26.20 19.60
C ARG A 174 8.20 27.14 18.70
N THR A 175 8.73 27.51 17.54
CA THR A 175 8.19 28.64 16.77
C THR A 175 7.01 28.27 15.86
N THR A 176 7.06 27.13 15.18
CA THR A 176 6.05 26.68 14.19
C THR A 176 4.75 26.23 14.86
N VAL A 177 3.65 26.96 14.64
CA VAL A 177 2.35 26.66 15.27
C VAL A 177 1.57 25.55 14.56
N CYS A 178 1.65 25.52 13.24
CA CYS A 178 0.87 24.65 12.36
C CYS A 178 1.72 24.18 11.17
N GLU A 179 1.17 23.28 10.34
CA GLU A 179 1.83 22.90 9.08
C GLU A 179 1.98 24.12 8.17
N VAL A 180 3.14 24.21 7.50
CA VAL A 180 3.40 25.22 6.48
C VAL A 180 3.65 24.51 5.15
N ALA A 181 2.89 24.85 4.12
CA ALA A 181 3.08 24.33 2.77
C ALA A 181 3.55 25.47 1.85
N ILE A 182 4.54 25.19 1.00
CA ILE A 182 5.03 26.09 -0.03
C ILE A 182 4.52 25.56 -1.37
N LYS A 183 3.83 26.40 -2.14
CA LYS A 183 3.28 26.04 -3.46
C LYS A 183 3.63 27.08 -4.50
N ILE A 184 3.83 26.62 -5.73
CA ILE A 184 3.99 27.49 -6.89
C ILE A 184 2.65 28.13 -7.26
N ALA A 185 2.66 29.43 -7.54
CA ALA A 185 1.53 30.25 -7.92
C ALA A 185 1.98 31.45 -8.79
N PRO A 186 1.09 32.14 -9.51
CA PRO A 186 1.47 33.26 -10.36
C PRO A 186 2.04 34.49 -9.64
N ALA A 187 1.89 34.58 -8.32
CA ALA A 187 2.33 35.72 -7.51
C ALA A 187 2.68 35.27 -6.08
N PHE A 188 3.44 36.11 -5.38
CA PHE A 188 3.68 35.94 -3.94
C PHE A 188 2.38 36.09 -3.16
N GLY A 189 2.15 35.21 -2.20
CA GLY A 189 0.95 35.25 -1.37
C GLY A 189 1.01 34.34 -0.16
N ILE A 190 0.04 34.50 0.72
CA ILE A 190 -0.15 33.67 1.91
C ILE A 190 -1.64 33.31 1.95
N ALA A 191 -1.95 32.03 1.92
CA ALA A 191 -3.28 31.50 2.23
C ALA A 191 -3.24 30.82 3.60
N VAL A 192 -4.32 30.91 4.36
CA VAL A 192 -4.41 30.39 5.73
C VAL A 192 -5.72 29.65 5.91
N ASP A 193 -5.62 28.36 6.18
CA ASP A 193 -6.75 27.59 6.69
C ASP A 193 -6.83 27.84 8.20
N CYS A 194 -7.96 28.37 8.67
CA CYS A 194 -8.16 28.73 10.07
C CYS A 194 -9.01 27.67 10.78
N LEU A 195 -8.80 27.52 12.08
CA LEU A 195 -9.68 26.69 12.92
C LEU A 195 -11.08 27.29 13.03
N GLU A 196 -12.08 26.42 13.10
CA GLU A 196 -13.46 26.79 13.40
C GLU A 196 -13.60 27.38 14.81
N GLU A 197 -14.56 28.30 14.98
CA GLU A 197 -14.76 29.00 16.26
C GLU A 197 -15.05 28.04 17.43
N GLU A 198 -15.79 26.96 17.19
CA GLU A 198 -16.08 25.94 18.21
C GLU A 198 -14.79 25.26 18.70
N GLU A 199 -13.85 24.98 17.80
CA GLU A 199 -12.56 24.39 18.12
C GLU A 199 -11.67 25.37 18.88
N ILE A 200 -11.66 26.64 18.45
CA ILE A 200 -10.95 27.72 19.17
C ILE A 200 -11.47 27.83 20.61
N ARG A 201 -12.79 27.75 20.81
CA ARG A 201 -13.40 27.80 22.15
C ARG A 201 -12.96 26.63 23.02
N LYS A 202 -12.86 25.41 22.46
CA LYS A 202 -12.32 24.23 23.16
C LYS A 202 -10.87 24.44 23.56
N LEU A 203 -10.02 24.96 22.66
CA LEU A 203 -8.62 25.28 22.99
C LEU A 203 -8.52 26.32 24.11
N VAL A 204 -9.33 27.39 24.06
CA VAL A 204 -9.38 28.38 25.15
C VAL A 204 -9.81 27.72 26.47
N ALA A 205 -10.80 26.84 26.44
CA ALA A 205 -11.23 26.09 27.61
C ALA A 205 -10.10 25.23 28.19
N ASP A 206 -9.35 24.51 27.36
CA ASP A 206 -8.21 23.70 27.78
C ASP A 206 -7.11 24.56 28.41
N LEU A 207 -6.81 25.72 27.82
CA LEU A 207 -5.82 26.65 28.37
C LEU A 207 -6.22 27.17 29.75
N VAL A 208 -7.47 27.62 29.90
CA VAL A 208 -7.99 28.17 31.17
C VAL A 208 -8.07 27.08 32.23
N ASN A 209 -8.59 25.89 31.87
CA ASN A 209 -8.68 24.76 32.78
C ASN A 209 -7.30 24.25 33.21
N GLY A 210 -6.33 24.23 32.29
CA GLY A 210 -4.96 23.83 32.59
C GLY A 210 -4.30 24.75 33.60
N LEU A 211 -4.54 26.07 33.51
CA LEU A 211 -4.02 27.05 34.47
C LEU A 211 -4.75 27.02 35.82
N LYS A 212 -6.08 26.87 35.83
CA LYS A 212 -6.89 26.90 37.07
C LYS A 212 -6.78 25.61 37.89
N PHE A 213 -6.73 24.45 37.22
CA PHE A 213 -6.80 23.14 37.85
C PHE A 213 -5.50 22.31 37.74
N GLY A 214 -4.47 22.83 37.08
CA GLY A 214 -3.21 22.09 36.87
C GLY A 214 -3.37 20.85 35.98
N LYS A 215 -4.39 20.82 35.13
CA LYS A 215 -4.64 19.74 34.16
C LYS A 215 -3.88 19.99 32.85
N SER A 216 -3.75 18.95 32.02
CA SER A 216 -3.21 18.98 30.65
C SER A 216 -3.35 20.35 29.98
N GLY A 217 -2.24 21.02 29.70
CA GLY A 217 -2.22 22.33 29.05
C GLY A 217 -2.09 22.23 27.53
N LEU A 218 -2.34 23.34 26.84
CA LEU A 218 -2.09 23.44 25.40
C LEU A 218 -0.58 23.40 25.07
N PRO A 219 -0.21 22.95 23.87
CA PRO A 219 1.12 23.17 23.33
C PRO A 219 1.48 24.67 23.37
N SER A 220 2.72 24.97 23.77
CA SER A 220 3.18 26.34 24.02
C SER A 220 3.00 27.30 22.85
N GLU A 221 2.99 26.79 21.62
CA GLU A 221 2.81 27.54 20.38
C GLU A 221 1.36 28.03 20.24
N LEU A 222 0.39 27.14 20.50
CA LEU A 222 -1.04 27.46 20.46
C LEU A 222 -1.43 28.36 21.64
N GLU A 223 -0.90 28.09 22.84
CA GLU A 223 -1.05 28.98 24.00
C GLU A 223 -0.58 30.40 23.66
N ARG A 224 0.58 30.54 23.01
CA ARG A 224 1.13 31.84 22.60
C ARG A 224 0.21 32.57 21.60
N VAL A 225 -0.37 31.85 20.63
CA VAL A 225 -1.31 32.43 19.66
C VAL A 225 -2.56 32.94 20.35
N ILE A 226 -3.21 32.10 21.17
CA ILE A 226 -4.43 32.47 21.91
C ILE A 226 -4.17 33.69 22.81
N ARG A 227 -3.06 33.67 23.57
CA ARG A 227 -2.69 34.79 24.44
C ARG A 227 -2.40 36.07 23.69
N ASN A 228 -1.76 36.01 22.52
CA ASN A 228 -1.50 37.18 21.71
C ASN A 228 -2.78 37.76 21.09
N MET A 229 -3.71 36.90 20.66
CA MET A 229 -4.99 37.33 20.10
C MET A 229 -5.90 37.96 21.15
N ALA A 230 -5.96 37.37 22.37
CA ALA A 230 -6.77 37.87 23.48
C ALA A 230 -6.07 38.96 24.33
N ASP A 231 -4.83 39.33 23.98
CA ASP A 231 -3.99 40.29 24.69
C ASP A 231 -3.74 39.98 26.18
N VAL A 232 -3.60 38.69 26.52
CA VAL A 232 -3.38 38.16 27.87
C VAL A 232 -2.00 37.49 28.00
N ARG A 233 -0.99 38.18 27.49
CA ARG A 233 0.39 37.70 27.37
C ARG A 233 1.09 37.64 28.74
N ARG A 234 2.12 36.78 28.84
CA ARG A 234 3.09 36.87 29.93
C ARG A 234 4.06 38.00 29.63
N VAL A 235 4.23 38.93 30.57
CA VAL A 235 5.14 40.07 30.44
C VAL A 235 6.25 39.93 31.47
N THR A 236 7.48 39.75 30.98
CA THR A 236 8.67 39.70 31.84
C THR A 236 9.36 41.06 31.85
N THR A 237 9.41 41.69 33.01
CA THR A 237 10.17 42.93 33.22
C THR A 237 11.62 42.59 33.51
N ARG A 238 12.53 43.03 32.65
CA ARG A 238 13.97 42.81 32.82
C ARG A 238 14.46 43.55 34.07
N ALA A 239 15.33 42.90 34.84
CA ALA A 239 16.03 43.52 35.95
C ALA A 239 16.82 44.74 35.47
N LYS A 240 16.67 45.89 36.15
CA LYS A 240 17.37 47.13 35.76
C LYS A 240 18.81 47.17 36.26
N THR A 241 19.17 46.28 37.19
CA THR A 241 20.50 46.15 37.78
C THR A 241 20.85 44.68 38.01
N SER A 242 22.14 44.35 38.18
CA SER A 242 22.63 43.00 38.45
C SER A 242 22.17 42.40 39.80
N ALA A 243 21.54 43.21 40.67
CA ALA A 243 21.03 42.79 41.97
C ALA A 243 19.51 42.52 42.00
N GLU A 244 18.78 42.87 40.93
CA GLU A 244 17.33 42.70 40.85
C GLU A 244 16.98 41.43 40.07
N LYS A 245 15.94 40.71 40.49
CA LYS A 245 15.43 39.54 39.75
C LYS A 245 14.37 39.99 38.75
N ALA A 246 14.38 39.41 37.56
CA ALA A 246 13.31 39.61 36.59
C ALA A 246 11.97 39.13 37.17
N THR A 247 10.92 39.90 36.98
CA THR A 247 9.55 39.54 37.40
C THR A 247 8.69 39.27 36.17
N THR A 248 7.86 38.23 36.24
CA THR A 248 6.92 37.86 35.17
C THR A 248 5.51 38.00 35.69
N VAL A 249 4.70 38.80 34.98
CA VAL A 249 3.26 38.93 35.21
C VAL A 249 2.52 38.07 34.18
N ASP A 250 1.55 37.27 34.60
CA ASP A 250 0.70 36.46 33.72
C ASP A 250 -0.71 37.06 33.69
N HIS A 251 -1.01 37.87 32.67
CA HIS A 251 -2.29 38.56 32.55
C HIS A 251 -3.49 37.61 32.40
N LEU A 252 -3.30 36.38 31.90
CA LEU A 252 -4.38 35.40 31.85
C LEU A 252 -4.69 34.86 33.24
N LYS A 253 -3.66 34.70 34.08
CA LYS A 253 -3.86 34.30 35.49
C LYS A 253 -4.59 35.41 36.26
N GLU A 254 -4.20 36.66 36.09
CA GLU A 254 -4.92 37.80 36.67
C GLU A 254 -6.37 37.86 36.22
N LEU A 255 -6.64 37.53 34.95
CA LEU A 255 -7.99 37.44 34.42
C LEU A 255 -8.78 36.27 35.05
N ILE A 256 -8.17 35.10 35.21
CA ILE A 256 -8.78 33.94 35.87
C ILE A 256 -9.15 34.30 37.33
N ASP A 257 -8.28 35.01 38.03
CA ASP A 257 -8.49 35.40 39.44
C ASP A 257 -9.59 36.46 39.61
N GLN A 258 -10.02 37.13 38.53
CA GLN A 258 -11.09 38.14 38.53
C GLN A 258 -12.51 37.56 38.38
N PHE A 259 -12.65 36.28 38.00
CA PHE A 259 -13.94 35.65 37.73
C PHE A 259 -14.15 34.40 38.58
N ASP A 260 -15.36 34.23 39.09
CA ASP A 260 -15.70 33.08 39.95
C ASP A 260 -15.84 31.78 39.15
N ASP A 261 -16.36 31.85 37.92
CA ASP A 261 -16.64 30.69 37.06
C ASP A 261 -15.74 30.64 35.80
N VAL A 262 -15.47 29.41 35.33
CA VAL A 262 -14.55 29.16 34.20
C VAL A 262 -15.17 29.55 32.85
N GLU A 263 -16.48 29.37 32.69
CA GLU A 263 -17.17 29.68 31.44
C GLU A 263 -17.15 31.18 31.12
N SER A 264 -17.28 32.04 32.14
CA SER A 264 -17.14 33.49 32.00
C SER A 264 -15.73 33.89 31.58
N VAL A 265 -14.69 33.25 32.11
CA VAL A 265 -13.29 33.49 31.67
C VAL A 265 -13.11 33.08 30.21
N ILE A 266 -13.63 31.90 29.83
CA ILE A 266 -13.57 31.42 28.44
C ILE A 266 -14.26 32.41 27.49
N ALA A 267 -15.48 32.84 27.84
CA ALA A 267 -16.24 33.80 27.05
C ALA A 267 -15.52 35.15 26.91
N GLU A 268 -14.91 35.65 27.99
CA GLU A 268 -14.13 36.89 27.99
C GLU A 268 -12.86 36.77 27.13
N VAL A 269 -12.13 35.65 27.23
CA VAL A 269 -10.95 35.41 26.39
C VAL A 269 -11.35 35.35 24.92
N VAL A 270 -12.38 34.60 24.56
CA VAL A 270 -12.89 34.50 23.17
C VAL A 270 -13.34 35.88 22.66
N ALA A 271 -14.07 36.66 23.47
CA ALA A 271 -14.48 38.01 23.10
C ALA A 271 -13.28 38.93 22.82
N ARG A 272 -12.20 38.82 23.61
CA ARG A 272 -10.96 39.59 23.37
C ARG A 272 -10.22 39.19 22.11
N MET A 273 -10.38 37.96 21.62
CA MET A 273 -9.75 37.50 20.38
C MET A 273 -10.30 38.20 19.14
N LYS A 274 -11.53 38.76 19.20
CA LYS A 274 -12.19 39.50 18.10
C LYS A 274 -12.29 38.69 16.80
N LEU A 275 -12.77 37.44 16.92
CA LEU A 275 -12.83 36.48 15.80
C LEU A 275 -13.68 37.00 14.64
N GLU A 276 -14.70 37.81 14.91
CA GLU A 276 -15.58 38.44 13.92
C GLU A 276 -14.86 39.43 12.98
N THR A 277 -13.68 39.92 13.37
CA THR A 277 -12.82 40.79 12.53
C THR A 277 -11.74 40.01 11.79
N ARG A 278 -11.58 38.72 12.10
CA ARG A 278 -10.50 37.84 11.64
C ARG A 278 -10.98 36.85 10.58
N THR A 279 -11.58 37.38 9.51
CA THR A 279 -12.30 36.59 8.50
C THR A 279 -11.53 36.38 7.20
N GLU A 280 -10.32 36.92 7.04
CA GLU A 280 -9.53 36.73 5.83
C GLU A 280 -8.88 35.34 5.83
N ASN A 281 -8.81 34.71 4.64
CA ASN A 281 -8.17 33.41 4.42
C ASN A 281 -7.03 33.47 3.39
N GLN A 282 -6.80 34.63 2.76
CA GLN A 282 -5.70 34.82 1.83
C GLN A 282 -5.26 36.29 1.75
N MET A 283 -3.98 36.50 1.43
CA MET A 283 -3.41 37.78 1.04
C MET A 283 -2.43 37.58 -0.11
N ILE A 284 -2.57 38.38 -1.16
CA ILE A 284 -1.74 38.31 -2.37
C ILE A 284 -0.98 39.62 -2.51
N LEU A 285 0.32 39.53 -2.79
CA LEU A 285 1.15 40.68 -3.10
C LEU A 285 0.99 41.02 -4.60
N SER A 286 0.35 42.15 -4.90
CA SER A 286 0.12 42.59 -6.29
C SER A 286 1.42 43.05 -6.95
N LYS A 287 1.98 42.22 -7.84
CA LYS A 287 3.19 42.35 -8.70
C LYS A 287 4.43 43.08 -8.14
N GLU A 288 5.56 42.35 -8.21
CA GLU A 288 6.97 42.73 -8.01
C GLU A 288 7.25 44.03 -7.26
N THR A 289 7.51 43.87 -5.97
CA THR A 289 8.24 44.85 -5.17
C THR A 289 9.47 44.21 -4.57
N GLU A 290 10.58 44.91 -4.69
CA GLU A 290 11.75 44.77 -3.83
C GLU A 290 11.29 44.52 -2.38
N GLY A 291 11.85 43.52 -1.70
CA GLY A 291 11.42 43.14 -0.35
C GLY A 291 10.28 42.10 -0.27
N SER A 292 9.99 41.35 -1.34
CA SER A 292 8.95 40.28 -1.32
C SER A 292 9.17 39.22 -0.22
N MET A 293 10.42 38.79 -0.01
CA MET A 293 10.76 37.85 1.09
C MET A 293 10.56 38.48 2.48
N GLU A 294 10.84 39.78 2.61
CA GLU A 294 10.63 40.53 3.86
C GLU A 294 9.13 40.68 4.18
N TRP A 295 8.32 40.91 3.14
CA TRP A 295 6.87 40.92 3.25
C TRP A 295 6.32 39.56 3.69
N LEU A 296 6.80 38.47 3.09
CA LEU A 296 6.43 37.11 3.50
C LEU A 296 6.81 36.89 4.98
N SER A 297 8.06 37.16 5.34
CA SER A 297 8.59 36.97 6.69
C SER A 297 7.77 37.71 7.75
N THR A 298 7.49 38.99 7.48
CA THR A 298 6.69 39.83 8.36
C THR A 298 5.28 39.30 8.57
N ASN A 299 4.58 38.93 7.49
CA ASN A 299 3.17 38.53 7.58
C ASN A 299 3.01 37.11 8.10
N ILE A 300 3.85 36.16 7.66
CA ILE A 300 3.89 34.79 8.20
C ILE A 300 4.20 34.86 9.70
N GLY A 301 5.18 35.65 10.13
CA GLY A 301 5.47 35.86 11.54
C GLY A 301 4.27 36.37 12.33
N LYS A 302 3.59 37.42 11.84
CA LYS A 302 2.38 37.95 12.49
C LYS A 302 1.26 36.92 12.58
N ILE A 303 1.04 36.11 11.54
CA ILE A 303 0.01 35.07 11.53
C ILE A 303 0.37 33.95 12.51
N ASN A 304 1.59 33.41 12.41
CA ASN A 304 2.11 32.34 13.26
C ASN A 304 2.10 32.69 14.76
N TYR A 305 2.27 33.97 15.10
CA TYR A 305 2.19 34.45 16.48
C TYR A 305 0.80 34.96 16.89
N GLY A 306 -0.23 34.90 16.04
CA GLY A 306 -1.58 35.39 16.36
C GLY A 306 -1.69 36.92 16.48
N GLN A 307 -0.76 37.65 15.89
CA GLN A 307 -0.65 39.11 15.95
C GLN A 307 -1.28 39.80 14.72
N HIS A 308 -1.50 39.07 13.62
CA HIS A 308 -2.11 39.65 12.43
C HIS A 308 -3.58 39.97 12.70
N PRO A 309 -4.10 41.19 12.48
CA PRO A 309 -5.45 41.57 12.92
C PRO A 309 -6.59 40.90 12.14
N LYS A 310 -6.32 40.31 10.97
CA LYS A 310 -7.35 39.79 10.05
C LYS A 310 -7.43 38.28 9.89
N PHE A 311 -6.47 37.53 10.43
CA PHE A 311 -6.44 36.07 10.35
C PHE A 311 -6.77 35.48 11.73
N SER A 312 -7.54 34.39 11.75
CA SER A 312 -7.86 33.64 12.96
C SER A 312 -6.74 32.63 13.30
N VAL A 313 -6.98 31.71 14.23
CA VAL A 313 -5.99 30.72 14.68
C VAL A 313 -5.65 29.79 13.50
N PRO A 314 -4.39 29.75 13.04
CA PRO A 314 -4.03 29.01 11.84
C PRO A 314 -3.99 27.50 12.11
N GLN A 315 -4.67 26.74 11.25
CA GLN A 315 -4.54 25.29 11.13
C GLN A 315 -3.49 24.90 10.09
N ARG A 316 -3.35 25.69 9.02
CA ARG A 316 -2.33 25.53 7.98
C ARG A 316 -2.01 26.88 7.36
N ILE A 317 -0.73 27.10 7.04
CA ILE A 317 -0.29 28.28 6.27
C ILE A 317 0.25 27.79 4.93
N THR A 318 -0.33 28.24 3.83
CA THR A 318 0.17 27.99 2.47
C THR A 318 0.87 29.24 1.94
N VAL A 319 2.18 29.16 1.72
CA VAL A 319 2.97 30.19 1.06
C VAL A 319 2.92 29.97 -0.44
N LEU A 320 2.49 31.00 -1.16
CA LEU A 320 2.36 31.01 -2.61
C LEU A 320 3.57 31.74 -3.20
N LEU A 321 4.26 31.12 -4.15
CA LEU A 321 5.49 31.64 -4.74
C LEU A 321 5.43 31.63 -6.27
N PRO A 322 5.90 32.69 -6.96
CA PRO A 322 6.22 32.61 -8.38
C PRO A 322 7.18 31.46 -8.68
N LEU A 323 7.06 30.84 -9.86
CA LEU A 323 7.92 29.73 -10.27
C LEU A 323 9.42 30.06 -10.14
N GLU A 324 9.80 31.28 -10.49
CA GLU A 324 11.19 31.79 -10.44
C GLU A 324 11.73 32.00 -9.01
N ALA A 325 10.86 31.99 -7.99
CA ALA A 325 11.27 32.18 -6.60
C ALA A 325 11.70 30.87 -5.92
N LEU A 326 11.30 29.72 -6.46
CA LEU A 326 11.79 28.41 -6.01
C LEU A 326 13.02 28.02 -6.83
N ARG A 327 13.91 27.20 -6.25
CA ARG A 327 15.02 26.62 -7.01
C ARG A 327 14.49 25.80 -8.20
N GLU A 328 15.19 25.84 -9.32
CA GLU A 328 14.76 25.21 -10.57
C GLU A 328 14.45 23.72 -10.39
N THR A 329 13.37 23.27 -11.02
CA THR A 329 12.90 21.88 -11.00
C THR A 329 11.96 21.64 -12.19
N PRO A 330 11.97 20.43 -12.80
CA PRO A 330 11.01 20.06 -13.83
C PRO A 330 9.62 19.71 -13.27
N TYR A 331 9.43 19.74 -11.95
CA TYR A 331 8.23 19.27 -11.26
C TYR A 331 7.45 20.41 -10.60
N LEU A 332 6.14 20.21 -10.45
CA LEU A 332 5.29 21.12 -9.69
C LEU A 332 5.37 20.76 -8.20
N LEU A 333 6.34 21.33 -7.49
CA LEU A 333 6.65 20.93 -6.12
C LEU A 333 5.78 21.64 -5.07
N SER A 334 5.41 20.87 -4.04
CA SER A 334 4.86 21.35 -2.78
C SER A 334 5.81 20.98 -1.64
N VAL A 335 6.44 21.94 -0.99
CA VAL A 335 7.36 21.68 0.13
C VAL A 335 6.63 21.92 1.45
N ILE A 336 6.63 20.94 2.34
CA ILE A 336 5.79 20.91 3.54
C ILE A 336 6.69 20.86 4.77
N ASP A 337 6.57 21.87 5.64
CA ASP A 337 7.14 21.86 6.99
C ASP A 337 6.08 21.39 7.98
N THR A 338 6.30 20.22 8.58
CA THR A 338 5.36 19.68 9.57
C THR A 338 5.66 20.22 10.97
N LYS A 339 4.63 20.30 11.80
CA LYS A 339 4.82 20.61 13.22
C LYS A 339 5.68 19.52 13.86
N GLY A 340 6.71 19.94 14.60
CA GLY A 340 7.63 19.01 15.26
C GLY A 340 6.92 17.98 16.14
N VAL A 341 7.46 16.77 16.15
CA VAL A 341 6.90 15.64 16.88
C VAL A 341 7.30 15.74 18.35
N GLU A 342 6.30 15.63 19.23
CA GLU A 342 6.47 15.54 20.69
C GLU A 342 5.44 14.51 21.18
N GLY A 343 5.93 13.37 21.67
CA GLY A 343 5.08 12.23 22.03
C GLY A 343 4.88 11.27 20.86
N THR A 344 3.66 11.15 20.35
CA THR A 344 3.30 10.13 19.34
C THR A 344 3.67 10.52 17.92
N THR A 345 4.22 9.57 17.18
CA THR A 345 4.48 9.63 15.72
C THR A 345 3.25 9.28 14.90
N GLN A 346 2.22 8.66 15.49
CA GLN A 346 0.97 8.26 14.84
C GLN A 346 -0.05 9.39 14.72
N ARG A 347 0.40 10.56 14.25
CA ARG A 347 -0.49 11.69 13.97
C ARG A 347 -1.00 11.59 12.53
N SER A 348 -2.29 11.88 12.34
CA SER A 348 -2.93 11.79 11.02
C SER A 348 -2.28 12.70 9.97
N ASP A 349 -1.79 13.87 10.36
CA ASP A 349 -1.12 14.80 9.46
C ASP A 349 0.23 14.26 8.96
N LEU A 350 0.97 13.52 9.79
CA LEU A 350 2.24 12.90 9.38
C LEU A 350 2.00 11.68 8.50
N MET A 351 1.05 10.83 8.88
CA MET A 351 0.72 9.61 8.14
C MET A 351 0.19 9.93 6.74
N ALA A 352 -0.61 10.99 6.59
CA ALA A 352 -1.06 11.44 5.28
C ALA A 352 0.10 11.78 4.31
N GLN A 353 1.22 12.32 4.81
CA GLN A 353 2.40 12.60 3.97
C GLN A 353 3.19 11.32 3.66
N ILE A 354 3.28 10.39 4.60
CA ILE A 354 4.00 9.12 4.45
C ILE A 354 3.25 8.18 3.49
N GLU A 355 1.91 8.18 3.51
CA GLU A 355 1.09 7.33 2.66
C GLU A 355 0.93 7.87 1.23
N ASP A 356 1.10 9.18 1.01
CA ASP A 356 1.03 9.75 -0.33
C ASP A 356 2.19 9.27 -1.23
N GLU A 357 1.86 8.48 -2.26
CA GLU A 357 2.81 7.94 -3.22
C GLU A 357 3.63 9.01 -3.97
N ARG A 358 3.15 10.26 -4.03
CA ARG A 358 3.84 11.37 -4.70
C ARG A 358 4.70 12.24 -3.77
N THR A 359 4.76 11.90 -2.48
CA THR A 359 5.48 12.68 -1.48
C THR A 359 6.78 11.98 -1.05
N VAL A 360 7.89 12.71 -1.15
CA VAL A 360 9.17 12.35 -0.52
C VAL A 360 9.15 12.85 0.92
N THR A 361 9.24 11.92 1.88
CA THR A 361 9.28 12.23 3.30
C THR A 361 10.73 12.34 3.77
N VAL A 362 11.13 13.55 4.18
CA VAL A 362 12.44 13.89 4.69
C VAL A 362 12.41 13.82 6.22
N LEU A 363 12.98 12.76 6.78
CA LEU A 363 13.12 12.57 8.21
C LEU A 363 14.34 13.32 8.72
N CYS A 364 14.12 14.34 9.55
CA CYS A 364 15.18 15.19 10.09
C CYS A 364 15.57 14.78 11.52
N CYS A 365 16.88 14.64 11.76
CA CYS A 365 17.46 14.41 13.08
C CYS A 365 18.68 15.32 13.32
N LYS A 366 19.16 15.41 14.58
CA LYS A 366 20.39 16.15 14.87
C LYS A 366 21.58 15.25 14.58
N PHE A 367 22.74 15.82 14.34
CA PHE A 367 23.93 15.01 14.11
C PHE A 367 24.36 14.18 15.32
N SER A 368 24.21 14.73 16.53
CA SER A 368 24.58 14.06 17.78
C SER A 368 23.70 12.86 18.14
N ASP A 369 22.45 12.82 17.67
CA ASP A 369 21.48 11.75 17.96
C ASP A 369 21.06 10.93 16.73
N ALA A 370 21.62 11.21 15.54
CA ALA A 370 21.26 10.52 14.30
C ALA A 370 21.44 8.99 14.40
N PRO A 371 20.46 8.19 13.93
CA PRO A 371 19.30 8.57 13.12
C PRO A 371 18.10 9.15 13.90
N GLY A 372 18.17 9.26 15.22
CA GLY A 372 17.14 9.87 16.06
C GLY A 372 15.95 8.96 16.37
N ASN A 373 15.27 9.19 17.49
CA ASN A 373 14.15 8.35 17.92
C ASN A 373 12.91 8.51 17.05
N VAL A 374 12.60 9.74 16.63
CA VAL A 374 11.42 10.00 15.78
C VAL A 374 11.54 9.37 14.39
N PRO A 375 12.65 9.55 13.63
CA PRO A 375 12.82 8.85 12.37
C PRO A 375 12.74 7.33 12.51
N LEU A 376 13.42 6.74 13.51
CA LEU A 376 13.36 5.30 13.76
C LEU A 376 11.93 4.82 14.05
N SER A 377 11.18 5.55 14.87
CA SER A 377 9.80 5.17 15.23
C SER A 377 8.89 5.22 14.01
N ILE A 378 8.97 6.27 13.19
CA ILE A 378 8.20 6.39 11.94
C ILE A 378 8.53 5.25 10.98
N MET A 379 9.82 4.92 10.81
CA MET A 379 10.23 3.83 9.93
C MET A 379 9.72 2.47 10.43
N ARG A 380 9.77 2.19 11.75
CA ARG A 380 9.20 0.94 12.30
C ARG A 380 7.71 0.87 12.09
N GLU A 381 6.98 1.94 12.38
CA GLU A 381 5.52 2.00 12.16
C GLU A 381 5.15 1.81 10.68
N THR A 382 5.97 2.35 9.77
CA THR A 382 5.80 2.16 8.32
C THR A 382 6.02 0.71 7.89
N LEU A 383 7.03 0.03 8.45
CA LEU A 383 7.24 -1.41 8.21
C LEU A 383 6.10 -2.25 8.78
N ASP A 384 5.74 -2.01 10.04
CA ASP A 384 4.75 -2.81 10.78
C ASP A 384 3.33 -2.68 10.17
N SER A 385 3.01 -1.52 9.57
CA SER A 385 1.75 -1.29 8.87
C SER A 385 1.68 -1.90 7.46
N GLY A 386 2.80 -2.42 6.93
CA GLY A 386 2.88 -2.95 5.57
C GLY A 386 2.84 -1.88 4.49
N SER A 387 3.09 -0.61 4.83
CA SER A 387 3.19 0.48 3.85
C SER A 387 4.40 0.29 2.94
N ASP A 388 4.23 0.59 1.65
CA ASP A 388 5.29 0.43 0.66
C ASP A 388 6.34 1.54 0.68
N ALA A 389 6.14 2.60 1.49
CA ALA A 389 6.90 3.84 1.42
C ALA A 389 8.41 3.66 1.54
N LEU A 390 8.85 2.72 2.40
CA LEU A 390 10.26 2.38 2.56
C LEU A 390 10.81 1.61 1.35
N SER A 391 10.06 0.62 0.87
CA SER A 391 10.45 -0.18 -0.30
C SER A 391 10.39 0.59 -1.62
N ALA A 392 9.60 1.66 -1.66
CA ALA A 392 9.47 2.58 -2.79
C ALA A 392 10.45 3.77 -2.71
N GLU A 393 11.40 3.75 -1.77
CA GLU A 393 12.42 4.80 -1.56
C GLU A 393 11.83 6.21 -1.34
N ARG A 394 10.61 6.30 -0.79
CA ARG A 394 9.92 7.57 -0.55
C ARG A 394 10.34 8.24 0.76
N LEU A 395 11.07 7.55 1.63
CA LEU A 395 11.62 8.08 2.87
C LEU A 395 13.12 8.29 2.73
N CYS A 396 13.62 9.43 3.21
CA CYS A 396 15.05 9.71 3.32
C CYS A 396 15.38 10.37 4.66
N LEU A 397 16.63 10.26 5.10
CA LEU A 397 17.12 10.85 6.34
C LEU A 397 17.98 12.09 6.02
N LEU A 398 17.60 13.24 6.57
CA LEU A 398 18.41 14.46 6.55
C LEU A 398 18.95 14.75 7.96
N VAL A 399 20.25 14.58 8.13
CA VAL A 399 20.94 14.89 9.38
C VAL A 399 21.30 16.38 9.38
N LEU A 400 21.05 17.08 10.48
CA LEU A 400 21.29 18.52 10.64
C LEU A 400 22.38 18.80 11.69
N PRO A 401 23.67 18.86 11.30
CA PRO A 401 24.79 19.20 12.17
C PRO A 401 24.78 20.67 12.60
N ARG A 402 25.39 20.93 13.75
CA ARG A 402 25.59 22.28 14.29
C ARG A 402 27.04 22.53 14.62
N GLU A 403 27.47 23.75 14.32
CA GLU A 403 28.79 24.26 14.72
C GLU A 403 29.92 23.33 14.28
N ASP A 404 30.57 22.66 15.22
CA ASP A 404 31.70 21.76 15.03
C ASP A 404 31.37 20.30 15.42
N GLU A 405 30.09 19.93 15.51
CA GLU A 405 29.65 18.56 15.84
C GLU A 405 30.31 17.49 14.96
N ALA A 406 30.44 17.75 13.66
CA ALA A 406 31.06 16.84 12.70
C ALA A 406 32.57 16.64 12.94
N LEU A 407 33.25 17.64 13.52
CA LEU A 407 34.69 17.57 13.84
C LEU A 407 34.96 16.89 15.20
N LYS A 408 33.91 16.70 16.00
CA LYS A 408 34.00 16.14 17.37
C LYS A 408 33.59 14.66 17.44
N ILE A 409 33.04 14.11 16.37
CA ILE A 409 32.73 12.68 16.31
C ILE A 409 34.02 11.87 16.39
N VAL A 410 33.94 10.68 16.97
CA VAL A 410 35.07 9.77 17.14
C VAL A 410 34.79 8.53 16.31
N ASP A 411 35.77 8.11 15.51
CA ASP A 411 35.71 6.88 14.74
C ASP A 411 36.05 5.64 15.59
N ASP A 412 35.98 4.44 15.01
CA ASP A 412 36.29 3.18 15.72
C ASP A 412 37.76 3.10 16.17
N SER A 413 38.65 3.93 15.61
CA SER A 413 40.06 4.02 16.00
C SER A 413 40.30 4.95 17.20
N GLY A 414 39.29 5.71 17.63
CA GLY A 414 39.41 6.72 18.66
C GLY A 414 39.90 8.08 18.14
N SER A 415 39.95 8.28 16.82
CA SER A 415 40.42 9.51 16.17
C SER A 415 39.26 10.44 15.83
N THR A 416 39.53 11.75 15.81
CA THR A 416 38.58 12.77 15.35
C THR A 416 38.84 13.11 13.88
N PRO A 417 37.79 13.38 13.07
CA PRO A 417 37.93 13.76 11.67
C PRO A 417 38.75 15.04 11.43
N GLY A 418 39.43 15.10 10.29
CA GLY A 418 40.14 16.29 9.80
C GLY A 418 39.24 17.28 9.05
N SER A 419 38.04 16.86 8.64
CA SER A 419 37.05 17.70 7.95
C SER A 419 35.61 17.34 8.34
N ALA A 420 34.67 18.23 8.05
CA ALA A 420 33.24 17.96 8.25
C ALA A 420 32.75 16.79 7.38
N GLU A 421 33.21 16.71 6.13
CA GLU A 421 32.90 15.61 5.19
C GLU A 421 33.32 14.24 5.73
N GLU A 422 34.53 14.14 6.31
CA GLU A 422 34.99 12.91 6.94
C GLU A 422 34.12 12.56 8.17
N GLY A 423 33.73 13.57 8.96
CA GLY A 423 32.79 13.39 10.07
C GLY A 423 31.40 12.92 9.64
N TYR A 424 30.90 13.43 8.51
CA TYR A 424 29.64 12.98 7.90
C TYR A 424 29.75 11.52 7.46
N ALA A 425 30.83 11.12 6.80
CA ALA A 425 31.05 9.74 6.38
C ALA A 425 31.11 8.76 7.57
N VAL A 426 31.78 9.13 8.67
CA VAL A 426 31.79 8.33 9.90
C VAL A 426 30.38 8.16 10.45
N ARG A 427 29.59 9.24 10.51
CA ARG A 427 28.21 9.19 11.00
C ARG A 427 27.30 8.38 10.08
N GLU A 428 27.47 8.50 8.77
CA GLU A 428 26.70 7.75 7.77
C GLU A 428 26.92 6.23 7.91
N ALA A 429 28.17 5.81 8.13
CA ALA A 429 28.49 4.41 8.38
C ALA A 429 27.82 3.88 9.66
N GLN A 430 27.84 4.67 10.75
CA GLN A 430 27.16 4.34 12.00
C GLN A 430 25.64 4.20 11.82
N ILE A 431 25.02 5.14 11.10
CA ILE A 431 23.58 5.10 10.80
C ILE A 431 23.24 3.87 9.96
N SER A 432 24.01 3.61 8.89
CA SER A 432 23.79 2.48 7.99
C SER A 432 23.92 1.13 8.70
N GLN A 433 24.89 1.01 9.61
CA GLN A 433 25.04 -0.18 10.45
C GLN A 433 23.85 -0.37 11.39
N GLN A 434 23.35 0.72 11.98
CA GLN A 434 22.16 0.68 12.82
C GLN A 434 20.92 0.27 12.02
N PHE A 435 20.74 0.81 10.80
CA PHE A 435 19.63 0.44 9.93
C PHE A 435 19.64 -1.04 9.56
N ALA A 436 20.80 -1.58 9.21
CA ALA A 436 20.96 -3.01 8.94
C ALA A 436 20.66 -3.88 10.17
N THR A 437 21.08 -3.44 11.37
CA THR A 437 20.83 -4.15 12.63
C THR A 437 19.34 -4.19 12.97
N ASP A 438 18.63 -3.09 12.72
CA ASP A 438 17.19 -2.94 12.97
C ASP A 438 16.30 -3.53 11.86
N GLY A 439 16.90 -4.07 10.79
CA GLY A 439 16.17 -4.72 9.69
C GLY A 439 15.52 -3.75 8.69
N PHE A 440 15.96 -2.49 8.64
CA PHE A 440 15.48 -1.54 7.63
C PHE A 440 16.15 -1.77 6.27
N PRO A 441 15.46 -1.44 5.15
CA PRO A 441 16.12 -1.36 3.85
C PRO A 441 17.12 -0.21 3.81
N ALA A 442 17.94 -0.14 2.75
CA ALA A 442 18.87 0.97 2.56
C ALA A 442 18.09 2.29 2.39
N ILE A 443 18.18 3.16 3.40
CA ILE A 443 17.53 4.48 3.38
C ILE A 443 18.54 5.53 2.91
N PRO A 444 18.21 6.39 1.94
CA PRO A 444 19.08 7.48 1.54
C PRO A 444 19.35 8.46 2.69
N ILE A 445 20.62 8.76 2.94
CA ILE A 445 21.07 9.68 4.01
C ILE A 445 21.75 10.89 3.36
N ASN A 446 21.53 12.08 3.90
CA ASN A 446 22.28 13.27 3.56
C ASN A 446 22.47 14.16 4.80
N PHE A 447 23.44 15.07 4.75
CA PHE A 447 23.82 15.98 5.83
C PHE A 447 23.67 17.43 5.35
N PHE A 448 23.22 18.31 6.24
CA PHE A 448 23.12 19.73 5.92
C PHE A 448 23.35 20.64 7.12
N GLN A 449 24.52 21.28 7.15
CA GLN A 449 24.87 22.32 8.10
C GLN A 449 24.59 23.71 7.50
N VAL A 450 23.54 24.35 8.02
CA VAL A 450 23.14 25.69 7.59
C VAL A 450 24.26 26.70 7.82
N GLY A 451 24.63 27.41 6.74
CA GLY A 451 25.67 28.45 6.75
C GLY A 451 27.09 27.96 6.52
N SER A 452 27.29 26.64 6.39
CA SER A 452 28.56 26.03 5.99
C SER A 452 28.44 25.26 4.68
N ASP A 453 27.35 24.50 4.51
CA ASP A 453 27.13 23.65 3.34
C ASP A 453 26.29 24.36 2.27
N GLU A 454 26.45 23.96 1.01
CA GLU A 454 25.71 24.51 -0.12
C GLU A 454 24.26 23.97 -0.16
N PRO A 455 23.21 24.81 -0.06
CA PRO A 455 21.83 24.32 -0.06
C PRO A 455 21.38 23.70 -1.40
N GLU A 456 22.10 23.99 -2.49
CA GLU A 456 21.83 23.46 -3.82
C GLU A 456 22.06 21.96 -3.91
N ASP A 457 23.08 21.45 -3.20
CA ASP A 457 23.40 20.02 -3.19
C ASP A 457 22.26 19.21 -2.56
N VAL A 458 21.69 19.72 -1.47
CA VAL A 458 20.53 19.11 -0.80
C VAL A 458 19.27 19.20 -1.67
N TRP A 459 19.05 20.33 -2.34
CA TRP A 459 17.93 20.48 -3.29
C TRP A 459 18.03 19.49 -4.45
N HIS A 460 19.22 19.34 -5.03
CA HIS A 460 19.46 18.38 -6.10
C HIS A 460 19.29 16.94 -5.60
N TRP A 461 19.77 16.62 -4.41
CA TRP A 461 19.55 15.32 -3.79
C TRP A 461 18.05 15.01 -3.60
N LEU A 462 17.26 15.95 -3.06
CA LEU A 462 15.82 15.76 -2.87
C LEU A 462 15.07 15.59 -4.21
N THR A 463 15.39 16.40 -5.21
CA THR A 463 14.79 16.28 -6.54
C THR A 463 15.18 14.96 -7.22
N SER A 464 16.41 14.46 -7.01
CA SER A 464 16.82 13.13 -7.48
C SER A 464 16.02 11.98 -6.86
N ARG A 465 15.50 12.15 -5.62
CA ARG A 465 14.60 11.16 -5.01
C ARG A 465 13.26 11.09 -5.73
N ILE A 466 12.73 12.25 -6.13
CA ILE A 466 11.52 12.32 -6.95
C ILE A 466 11.78 11.64 -8.31
N ASP A 467 12.93 11.90 -8.93
CA ASP A 467 13.33 11.23 -10.18
C ASP A 467 13.36 9.70 -10.01
N ALA A 468 13.93 9.19 -8.92
CA ALA A 468 13.99 7.75 -8.64
C ALA A 468 12.59 7.11 -8.52
N ILE A 469 11.68 7.74 -7.77
CA ILE A 469 10.29 7.27 -7.64
C ILE A 469 9.60 7.22 -9.00
N ARG A 470 9.74 8.27 -9.80
CA ARG A 470 9.14 8.35 -11.14
C ARG A 470 9.76 7.31 -12.08
N GLN A 471 11.07 7.12 -12.02
CA GLN A 471 11.78 6.14 -12.83
C GLN A 471 11.35 4.70 -12.52
N ALA A 472 11.15 4.37 -11.25
CA ALA A 472 10.61 3.06 -10.85
C ALA A 472 9.21 2.81 -11.44
N LYS A 473 8.36 3.85 -11.52
CA LYS A 473 7.04 3.78 -12.16
C LYS A 473 7.16 3.63 -13.68
N VAL A 474 8.08 4.36 -14.31
CA VAL A 474 8.41 4.21 -15.74
C VAL A 474 8.86 2.77 -16.08
N GLU A 475 9.71 2.17 -15.26
CA GLU A 475 10.16 0.78 -15.45
C GLU A 475 9.00 -0.22 -15.30
N ARG A 476 8.07 0.01 -14.36
CA ARG A 476 6.83 -0.78 -14.24
C ARG A 476 5.97 -0.66 -15.49
N ILE A 477 5.81 0.54 -16.04
CA ILE A 477 5.10 0.76 -17.31
C ILE A 477 5.73 -0.08 -18.43
N PHE A 478 7.06 -0.03 -18.59
CA PHE A 478 7.73 -0.83 -19.63
C PHE A 478 7.58 -2.33 -19.42
N ARG A 479 7.63 -2.83 -18.18
CA ARG A 479 7.33 -4.24 -17.89
C ARG A 479 5.90 -4.61 -18.31
N HIS A 480 4.92 -3.76 -18.03
CA HIS A 480 3.53 -4.00 -18.42
C HIS A 480 3.31 -3.89 -19.94
N ILE A 481 3.99 -2.96 -20.62
CA ILE A 481 4.00 -2.89 -22.09
C ILE A 481 4.57 -4.19 -22.67
N SER A 482 5.71 -4.66 -22.17
CA SER A 482 6.31 -5.92 -22.63
C SER A 482 5.40 -7.12 -22.37
N SER A 483 4.72 -7.18 -21.22
CA SER A 483 3.69 -8.20 -20.96
C SER A 483 2.51 -8.11 -21.91
N ALA A 484 2.16 -6.91 -22.41
CA ALA A 484 1.07 -6.71 -23.34
C ALA A 484 1.45 -7.19 -24.74
N GLU A 485 2.67 -6.88 -25.15
CA GLU A 485 3.24 -7.39 -26.39
C GLU A 485 3.35 -8.92 -26.36
N ASP A 486 3.79 -9.52 -25.25
CA ASP A 486 3.87 -10.97 -25.07
C ASP A 486 2.49 -11.64 -25.10
N LEU A 487 1.49 -11.09 -24.42
CA LEU A 487 0.12 -11.59 -24.45
C LEU A 487 -0.44 -11.65 -25.87
N VAL A 488 -0.13 -10.64 -26.69
CA VAL A 488 -0.60 -10.54 -28.07
C VAL A 488 0.21 -11.45 -29.01
N ALA A 489 1.54 -11.50 -28.84
CA ALA A 489 2.42 -12.29 -29.70
C ALA A 489 2.30 -13.80 -29.43
N ASN A 490 2.07 -14.19 -28.18
CA ASN A 490 2.05 -15.58 -27.71
C ASN A 490 0.67 -15.96 -27.15
N ALA A 491 -0.40 -15.51 -27.81
CA ALA A 491 -1.78 -15.70 -27.37
C ALA A 491 -2.14 -17.17 -27.12
N ASP A 492 -1.66 -18.12 -27.93
CA ASP A 492 -1.92 -19.55 -27.74
C ASP A 492 -1.34 -20.08 -26.42
N VAL A 493 -0.12 -19.66 -26.07
CA VAL A 493 0.53 -20.04 -24.80
C VAL A 493 -0.22 -19.42 -23.62
N ALA A 494 -0.61 -18.14 -23.75
CA ALA A 494 -1.38 -17.45 -22.72
C ALA A 494 -2.74 -18.11 -22.46
N LYS A 495 -3.44 -18.57 -23.50
CA LYS A 495 -4.72 -19.31 -23.38
C LYS A 495 -4.54 -20.59 -22.58
N THR A 496 -3.53 -21.40 -22.92
CA THR A 496 -3.25 -22.66 -22.20
C THR A 496 -2.92 -22.40 -20.73
N ARG A 497 -2.12 -21.37 -20.43
CA ARG A 497 -1.79 -20.98 -19.05
C ARG A 497 -3.02 -20.56 -18.27
N GLU A 498 -3.89 -19.73 -18.85
CA GLU A 498 -5.11 -19.26 -18.18
C GLU A 498 -6.15 -20.38 -18.01
N ALA A 499 -6.25 -21.30 -18.97
CA ALA A 499 -7.08 -22.50 -18.86
C ALA A 499 -6.63 -23.37 -17.69
N ARG A 500 -5.31 -23.65 -17.60
CA ARG A 500 -4.72 -24.38 -16.48
C ARG A 500 -5.01 -23.72 -15.13
N ARG A 501 -4.90 -22.38 -15.05
CA ARG A 501 -5.24 -21.64 -13.82
C ARG A 501 -6.71 -21.78 -13.42
N THR A 502 -7.61 -21.69 -14.40
CA THR A 502 -9.06 -21.85 -14.17
C THR A 502 -9.41 -23.26 -13.71
N ILE A 503 -8.76 -24.26 -14.29
CA ILE A 503 -8.89 -25.67 -13.90
C ILE A 503 -8.39 -25.86 -12.47
N ALA A 504 -7.19 -25.37 -12.14
CA ALA A 504 -6.61 -25.42 -10.80
C ALA A 504 -7.56 -24.82 -9.74
N ASP A 505 -8.06 -23.61 -9.95
CA ASP A 505 -8.96 -22.95 -9.01
C ASP A 505 -10.29 -23.70 -8.85
N THR A 506 -10.83 -24.25 -9.94
CA THR A 506 -12.09 -25.02 -9.91
C THR A 506 -11.93 -26.35 -9.17
N ILE A 507 -10.83 -27.06 -9.42
CA ILE A 507 -10.52 -28.34 -8.73
C ILE A 507 -10.22 -28.08 -7.25
N ALA A 508 -9.40 -27.09 -6.92
CA ALA A 508 -9.08 -26.74 -5.53
C ALA A 508 -10.34 -26.39 -4.73
N LYS A 509 -11.25 -25.58 -5.30
CA LYS A 509 -12.56 -25.28 -4.69
C LYS A 509 -13.42 -26.52 -4.50
N SER A 510 -13.36 -27.46 -5.44
CA SER A 510 -14.08 -28.73 -5.34
C SER A 510 -13.50 -29.62 -4.24
N ALA A 511 -12.18 -29.73 -4.15
CA ALA A 511 -11.48 -30.49 -3.12
C ALA A 511 -11.79 -29.95 -1.71
N GLU A 512 -11.70 -28.64 -1.51
CA GLU A 512 -12.04 -28.01 -0.22
C GLU A 512 -13.50 -28.28 0.16
N ARG A 513 -14.42 -28.16 -0.80
CA ARG A 513 -15.87 -28.41 -0.56
C ARG A 513 -16.15 -29.85 -0.12
N PHE A 514 -15.35 -30.81 -0.58
CA PHE A 514 -15.55 -32.25 -0.30
C PHE A 514 -14.55 -32.81 0.73
N ARG A 515 -13.76 -31.95 1.38
CA ARG A 515 -12.80 -32.35 2.40
C ARG A 515 -13.46 -33.04 3.59
N GLU A 516 -14.63 -32.56 4.00
CA GLU A 516 -15.44 -33.22 5.03
C GLU A 516 -16.22 -34.39 4.43
N LEU A 517 -15.82 -35.62 4.81
CA LEU A 517 -16.53 -36.82 4.43
C LEU A 517 -17.92 -36.86 5.11
N PRO A 518 -19.03 -37.10 4.37
CA PRO A 518 -20.36 -37.17 4.97
C PRO A 518 -20.44 -38.26 6.04
N THR A 519 -21.35 -38.11 7.01
CA THR A 519 -21.48 -39.08 8.11
C THR A 519 -21.90 -40.48 7.64
N VAL A 520 -21.60 -41.50 8.45
CA VAL A 520 -21.98 -42.90 8.21
C VAL A 520 -23.49 -43.02 8.04
N VAL A 521 -23.92 -43.59 6.92
CA VAL A 521 -25.34 -43.80 6.58
C VAL A 521 -25.78 -45.22 6.97
N ARG A 522 -24.89 -46.19 6.76
CA ARG A 522 -25.15 -47.60 7.04
C ARG A 522 -24.00 -48.18 7.88
N PRO A 523 -24.21 -48.41 9.18
CA PRO A 523 -23.20 -49.05 10.02
C PRO A 523 -22.71 -50.38 9.45
N ALA A 524 -21.39 -50.61 9.51
CA ALA A 524 -20.74 -51.77 8.90
C ALA A 524 -21.29 -53.12 9.39
N HIS A 525 -21.68 -53.19 10.67
CA HIS A 525 -22.24 -54.41 11.26
C HIS A 525 -23.59 -54.82 10.65
N LEU A 526 -24.37 -53.91 10.08
CA LEU A 526 -25.62 -54.27 9.39
C LEU A 526 -25.36 -55.13 8.14
N ASN A 527 -24.16 -55.05 7.56
CA ASN A 527 -23.75 -55.99 6.51
C ASN A 527 -23.54 -57.40 7.08
N LEU A 528 -22.90 -57.51 8.25
CA LEU A 528 -22.73 -58.77 8.96
C LEU A 528 -24.07 -59.39 9.38
N VAL A 529 -25.00 -58.58 9.91
CA VAL A 529 -26.37 -59.04 10.25
C VAL A 529 -27.08 -59.61 9.02
N ALA A 530 -27.02 -58.90 7.89
CA ALA A 530 -27.65 -59.35 6.65
C ALA A 530 -27.04 -60.65 6.11
N GLU A 531 -25.70 -60.78 6.14
CA GLU A 531 -25.02 -61.99 5.67
C GLU A 531 -25.23 -63.18 6.63
N SER A 532 -25.31 -62.97 7.94
CA SER A 532 -25.68 -64.00 8.92
C SER A 532 -27.06 -64.59 8.67
N LYS A 533 -28.04 -63.76 8.27
CA LYS A 533 -29.39 -64.25 7.94
C LYS A 533 -29.42 -65.11 6.67
N LYS A 534 -28.49 -64.88 5.73
CA LYS A 534 -28.40 -65.61 4.46
C LYS A 534 -27.56 -66.89 4.56
N ALA A 535 -26.46 -66.86 5.30
CA ALA A 535 -25.50 -67.95 5.36
C ALA A 535 -26.09 -69.26 5.92
N HIS A 536 -25.45 -70.39 5.61
CA HIS A 536 -25.86 -71.69 6.15
C HIS A 536 -25.46 -71.80 7.63
N GLN A 537 -26.34 -72.39 8.44
CA GLN A 537 -26.17 -72.49 9.90
C GLN A 537 -24.86 -73.15 10.32
N SER A 538 -24.40 -74.19 9.59
CA SER A 538 -23.13 -74.86 9.90
C SER A 538 -21.90 -73.99 9.61
N SER A 539 -21.96 -73.10 8.62
CA SER A 539 -20.86 -72.18 8.31
C SER A 539 -20.74 -71.08 9.38
N ILE A 540 -21.87 -70.59 9.89
CA ILE A 540 -21.90 -69.63 11.01
C ILE A 540 -21.35 -70.30 12.26
N ALA A 541 -21.82 -71.50 12.62
CA ALA A 541 -21.31 -72.25 13.77
C ALA A 541 -19.80 -72.53 13.68
N ALA A 542 -19.30 -72.91 12.49
CA ALA A 542 -17.88 -73.09 12.26
C ALA A 542 -17.07 -71.79 12.44
N SER A 543 -17.65 -70.64 12.10
CA SER A 543 -17.06 -69.32 12.30
C SER A 543 -17.07 -68.91 13.78
N VAL A 544 -18.18 -69.11 14.48
CA VAL A 544 -18.32 -68.86 15.93
C VAL A 544 -17.26 -69.63 16.72
N ASN A 545 -17.12 -70.94 16.51
CA ASN A 545 -16.10 -71.77 17.17
C ASN A 545 -14.65 -71.35 16.86
N ARG A 546 -14.45 -70.55 15.82
CA ARG A 546 -13.15 -70.00 15.39
C ARG A 546 -13.05 -68.50 15.61
N LYS A 547 -13.92 -67.93 16.46
CA LYS A 547 -13.97 -66.50 16.76
C LYS A 547 -14.00 -65.61 15.52
N GLY A 548 -14.79 -66.01 14.52
CA GLY A 548 -14.97 -65.29 13.26
C GLY A 548 -13.97 -65.62 12.17
N ASN A 549 -12.94 -66.44 12.45
CA ASN A 549 -11.89 -66.79 11.50
C ASN A 549 -12.20 -68.09 10.72
N TRP A 550 -13.18 -68.01 9.83
CA TRP A 550 -13.58 -69.13 8.96
C TRP A 550 -13.76 -68.67 7.53
N GLU A 551 -13.16 -69.39 6.57
CA GLU A 551 -13.11 -69.01 5.15
C GLU A 551 -14.50 -68.84 4.53
N ASN A 552 -15.48 -69.68 4.90
CA ASN A 552 -16.84 -69.60 4.35
C ASN A 552 -17.73 -68.58 5.07
N PHE A 553 -17.31 -68.02 6.20
CA PHE A 553 -18.01 -66.93 6.89
C PHE A 553 -17.03 -66.04 7.69
N PRO A 554 -16.17 -65.25 6.99
CA PRO A 554 -15.10 -64.50 7.63
C PRO A 554 -15.62 -63.17 8.19
N VAL A 555 -15.91 -63.12 9.49
CA VAL A 555 -16.63 -62.01 10.13
C VAL A 555 -15.93 -60.65 9.93
N ALA A 556 -14.62 -60.58 10.16
CA ALA A 556 -13.84 -59.34 9.96
C ALA A 556 -13.85 -58.85 8.50
N HIS A 557 -13.86 -59.78 7.53
CA HIS A 557 -13.93 -59.42 6.11
C HIS A 557 -15.32 -58.89 5.75
N ILE A 558 -16.38 -59.52 6.24
CA ILE A 558 -17.77 -59.08 6.02
C ILE A 558 -18.00 -57.68 6.59
N LEU A 559 -17.43 -57.36 7.75
CA LEU A 559 -17.43 -56.03 8.33
C LEU A 559 -16.64 -55.02 7.47
N GLY A 560 -15.47 -55.41 6.96
CA GLY A 560 -14.68 -54.61 6.01
C GLY A 560 -15.47 -54.26 4.73
N GLN A 561 -16.19 -55.23 4.16
CA GLN A 561 -17.09 -54.98 3.02
C GLN A 561 -18.27 -54.08 3.40
N GLY A 562 -18.78 -54.18 4.64
CA GLY A 562 -19.82 -53.30 5.15
C GLY A 562 -19.42 -51.83 5.12
N ILE A 563 -18.17 -51.50 5.48
CA ILE A 563 -17.64 -50.14 5.38
C ILE A 563 -17.57 -49.69 3.91
N ARG A 564 -17.12 -50.56 3.00
CA ARG A 564 -17.07 -50.23 1.56
C ARG A 564 -18.45 -49.92 0.99
N VAL A 565 -19.47 -50.68 1.41
CA VAL A 565 -20.87 -50.44 1.00
C VAL A 565 -21.36 -49.08 1.50
N ASP A 566 -21.13 -48.76 2.78
CA ASP A 566 -21.46 -47.45 3.35
C ASP A 566 -20.75 -46.31 2.61
N LEU A 567 -19.44 -46.45 2.40
CA LEU A 567 -18.65 -45.47 1.67
C LEU A 567 -19.23 -45.16 0.30
N ASN A 568 -19.56 -46.20 -0.49
CA ASN A 568 -20.15 -45.99 -1.79
C ASN A 568 -21.50 -45.25 -1.71
N PHE A 569 -22.30 -45.45 -0.67
CA PHE A 569 -23.53 -44.67 -0.48
C PHE A 569 -23.25 -43.19 -0.23
N ARG A 570 -22.28 -42.87 0.63
CA ARG A 570 -22.01 -41.49 1.04
C ARG A 570 -21.12 -40.69 0.10
N THR A 571 -20.31 -41.35 -0.74
CA THR A 571 -19.39 -40.67 -1.68
C THR A 571 -19.81 -40.73 -3.14
N ARG A 572 -20.80 -41.54 -3.54
CA ARG A 572 -21.20 -41.65 -4.96
C ARG A 572 -21.55 -40.29 -5.57
N ASP A 573 -22.36 -39.51 -4.87
CA ASP A 573 -22.82 -38.21 -5.39
C ASP A 573 -21.69 -37.17 -5.38
N ILE A 574 -20.65 -37.35 -4.55
CA ILE A 574 -19.43 -36.53 -4.58
C ILE A 574 -18.63 -36.82 -5.85
N PHE A 575 -18.39 -38.10 -6.17
CA PHE A 575 -17.68 -38.48 -7.39
C PHE A 575 -18.42 -38.03 -8.65
N VAL A 576 -19.75 -38.14 -8.68
CA VAL A 576 -20.56 -37.60 -9.79
C VAL A 576 -20.32 -36.10 -9.98
N ARG A 577 -20.26 -35.32 -8.88
CA ARG A 577 -20.00 -33.87 -8.96
C ARG A 577 -18.57 -33.54 -9.39
N ILE A 578 -17.59 -34.35 -9.01
CA ILE A 578 -16.20 -34.19 -9.48
C ILE A 578 -16.15 -34.46 -10.98
N ASP A 579 -16.76 -35.55 -11.44
CA ASP A 579 -16.85 -35.89 -12.87
C ASP A 579 -17.57 -34.78 -13.66
N GLU A 580 -18.70 -34.27 -13.15
CA GLU A 580 -19.43 -33.15 -13.77
C GLU A 580 -18.58 -31.88 -13.85
N ALA A 581 -17.76 -31.58 -12.83
CA ALA A 581 -16.86 -30.43 -12.85
C ALA A 581 -15.74 -30.59 -13.90
N ILE A 582 -15.15 -31.79 -14.00
CA ILE A 582 -14.11 -32.09 -14.99
C ILE A 582 -14.69 -32.05 -16.41
N GLU A 583 -15.87 -32.63 -16.65
CA GLU A 583 -16.54 -32.58 -17.96
C GLU A 583 -16.95 -31.14 -18.33
N GLY A 584 -17.43 -30.35 -17.38
CA GLY A 584 -17.72 -28.93 -17.62
C GLY A 584 -16.48 -28.16 -18.08
N LEU A 585 -15.33 -28.36 -17.41
CA LEU A 585 -14.06 -27.75 -17.81
C LEU A 585 -13.61 -28.25 -19.20
N LYS A 586 -13.84 -29.52 -19.51
CA LYS A 586 -13.46 -30.11 -20.80
C LYS A 586 -14.31 -29.57 -21.95
N ASP A 587 -15.60 -29.35 -21.72
CA ASP A 587 -16.48 -28.68 -22.68
C ASP A 587 -16.07 -27.22 -22.89
N ASP A 588 -15.76 -26.49 -21.81
CA ASP A 588 -15.32 -25.09 -21.88
C ASP A 588 -13.98 -24.93 -22.65
N PHE A 589 -13.06 -25.89 -22.50
CA PHE A 589 -11.73 -25.86 -23.11
C PHE A 589 -11.55 -26.85 -24.27
N SER A 590 -12.63 -27.28 -24.92
CA SER A 590 -12.60 -28.31 -25.97
C SER A 590 -11.74 -27.94 -27.20
N HIS A 591 -11.48 -26.64 -27.37
CA HIS A 591 -10.68 -26.07 -28.46
C HIS A 591 -9.16 -26.13 -28.18
N LEU A 592 -8.74 -26.44 -26.94
CA LEU A 592 -7.35 -26.60 -26.53
C LEU A 592 -7.02 -28.09 -26.34
N SER A 593 -6.39 -28.71 -27.34
CA SER A 593 -6.12 -30.16 -27.35
C SER A 593 -5.38 -30.66 -26.11
N ASP A 594 -4.35 -29.92 -25.68
CA ASP A 594 -3.46 -30.34 -24.61
C ASP A 594 -4.17 -30.26 -23.24
N VAL A 595 -5.05 -29.27 -23.09
CA VAL A 595 -5.89 -29.10 -21.89
C VAL A 595 -6.95 -30.20 -21.82
N ALA A 596 -7.59 -30.50 -22.95
CA ALA A 596 -8.57 -31.58 -23.03
C ALA A 596 -7.94 -32.96 -22.71
N GLN A 597 -6.72 -33.22 -23.19
CA GLN A 597 -5.98 -34.45 -22.85
C GLN A 597 -5.63 -34.54 -21.36
N PHE A 598 -5.20 -33.43 -20.76
CA PHE A 598 -4.94 -33.37 -19.31
C PHE A 598 -6.21 -33.68 -18.49
N LEU A 599 -7.34 -33.08 -18.84
CA LEU A 599 -8.61 -33.31 -18.15
C LEU A 599 -9.11 -34.76 -18.31
N GLU A 600 -8.87 -35.39 -19.45
CA GLU A 600 -9.14 -36.83 -19.62
C GLU A 600 -8.27 -37.68 -18.69
N GLY A 601 -6.97 -37.39 -18.62
CA GLY A 601 -6.05 -38.09 -17.70
C GLY A 601 -6.47 -37.93 -16.23
N LEU A 602 -6.85 -36.71 -15.81
CA LEU A 602 -7.33 -36.46 -14.46
C LEU A 602 -8.61 -37.25 -14.14
N LYS A 603 -9.51 -37.39 -15.11
CA LYS A 603 -10.73 -38.19 -14.94
C LYS A 603 -10.41 -39.67 -14.72
N ASP A 604 -9.49 -40.21 -15.52
CA ASP A 604 -9.01 -41.58 -15.37
C ASP A 604 -8.35 -41.80 -13.99
N ASP A 605 -7.52 -40.85 -13.56
CA ASP A 605 -6.87 -40.86 -12.24
C ASP A 605 -7.90 -40.86 -11.11
N VAL A 606 -8.94 -40.02 -11.16
CA VAL A 606 -10.01 -39.99 -10.16
C VAL A 606 -10.73 -41.34 -10.06
N GLU A 607 -10.96 -42.02 -11.19
CA GLU A 607 -11.56 -43.35 -11.18
C GLU A 607 -10.63 -44.40 -10.54
N GLU A 608 -9.32 -44.32 -10.80
CA GLU A 608 -8.32 -45.17 -10.17
C GLU A 608 -8.22 -44.93 -8.66
N TRP A 609 -8.13 -43.67 -8.23
CA TRP A 609 -8.09 -43.29 -6.82
C TRP A 609 -9.33 -43.75 -6.08
N ARG A 610 -10.51 -43.67 -6.70
CA ARG A 610 -11.76 -44.19 -6.12
C ARG A 610 -11.69 -45.70 -5.89
N LYS A 611 -11.18 -46.48 -6.85
CA LYS A 611 -11.01 -47.93 -6.73
C LYS A 611 -10.02 -48.26 -5.61
N GLU A 612 -8.90 -47.54 -5.56
CA GLU A 612 -7.89 -47.71 -4.52
C GLU A 612 -8.44 -47.39 -3.13
N PHE A 613 -9.11 -46.25 -2.96
CA PHE A 613 -9.73 -45.83 -1.71
C PHE A 613 -10.65 -46.90 -1.13
N PHE A 614 -11.57 -47.43 -1.95
CA PHE A 614 -12.49 -48.50 -1.53
C PHE A 614 -11.78 -49.79 -1.14
N SER A 615 -10.70 -50.14 -1.85
CA SER A 615 -9.88 -51.32 -1.54
C SER A 615 -9.14 -51.15 -0.21
N ARG A 616 -8.46 -50.01 -0.02
CA ARG A 616 -7.68 -49.71 1.19
C ARG A 616 -8.55 -49.62 2.44
N VAL A 617 -9.74 -49.03 2.34
CA VAL A 617 -10.67 -48.96 3.47
C VAL A 617 -11.19 -50.34 3.87
N ALA A 618 -11.58 -51.19 2.90
CA ALA A 618 -12.05 -52.54 3.20
C ALA A 618 -10.97 -53.36 3.93
N LEU A 619 -9.70 -53.21 3.51
CA LEU A 619 -8.55 -53.83 4.15
C LEU A 619 -8.31 -53.28 5.57
N ALA A 620 -8.32 -51.96 5.74
CA ALA A 620 -8.14 -51.29 7.03
C ALA A 620 -9.23 -51.71 8.03
N GLY A 621 -10.48 -51.75 7.60
CA GLY A 621 -11.61 -52.22 8.39
C GLY A 621 -11.40 -53.65 8.89
N ARG A 622 -11.02 -54.58 8.00
CA ARG A 622 -10.70 -55.96 8.38
C ARG A 622 -9.59 -56.01 9.43
N SER A 623 -8.50 -55.26 9.22
CA SER A 623 -7.35 -55.24 10.12
C SER A 623 -7.69 -54.66 11.50
N LEU A 624 -8.61 -53.69 11.57
CA LEU A 624 -9.04 -53.06 12.83
C LEU A 624 -10.08 -53.89 13.59
N PHE A 625 -11.00 -54.58 12.91
CA PHE A 625 -11.97 -55.45 13.56
C PHE A 625 -11.37 -56.77 14.05
N SER A 626 -10.32 -57.30 13.39
CA SER A 626 -9.77 -58.63 13.72
C SER A 626 -9.25 -58.77 15.16
N PRO A 627 -8.50 -57.79 15.74
CA PRO A 627 -8.07 -57.85 17.13
C PRO A 627 -9.24 -57.76 18.13
N HIS A 628 -10.24 -56.93 17.83
CA HIS A 628 -11.44 -56.81 18.66
C HIS A 628 -12.19 -58.13 18.72
N LEU A 629 -12.47 -58.70 17.55
CA LEU A 629 -13.16 -59.98 17.44
C LEU A 629 -12.39 -61.11 18.14
N SER A 630 -11.07 -61.18 18.00
CA SER A 630 -10.26 -62.21 18.68
C SER A 630 -10.40 -62.17 20.21
N ASN A 631 -10.60 -60.98 20.78
CA ASN A 631 -10.65 -60.73 22.22
C ASN A 631 -12.09 -60.63 22.79
N ALA A 632 -13.11 -60.64 21.94
CA ALA A 632 -14.52 -60.52 22.34
C ALA A 632 -15.07 -61.84 22.92
N THR A 633 -14.52 -62.31 24.03
CA THR A 633 -14.85 -63.61 24.63
C THR A 633 -16.36 -63.74 24.93
N GLU A 634 -16.96 -62.71 25.54
CA GLU A 634 -18.38 -62.71 25.89
C GLU A 634 -19.31 -62.80 24.66
N LEU A 635 -18.94 -62.13 23.56
CA LEU A 635 -19.67 -62.22 22.29
C LEU A 635 -19.69 -63.67 21.78
N TRP A 636 -18.54 -64.33 21.77
CA TRP A 636 -18.42 -65.69 21.23
C TRP A 636 -19.07 -66.72 22.15
N GLU A 637 -18.95 -66.58 23.47
CA GLU A 637 -19.64 -67.45 24.44
C GLU A 637 -21.16 -67.39 24.25
N LYS A 638 -21.74 -66.18 24.14
CA LYS A 638 -23.17 -65.99 23.83
C LYS A 638 -23.58 -66.67 22.51
N CYS A 639 -22.71 -66.62 21.49
CA CYS A 639 -22.97 -67.27 20.21
C CYS A 639 -22.85 -68.81 20.29
N GLU A 640 -21.90 -69.33 21.07
CA GLU A 640 -21.67 -70.77 21.25
C GLU A 640 -22.82 -71.41 22.04
N GLU A 641 -23.27 -70.78 23.14
CA GLU A 641 -24.39 -71.24 23.96
C GLU A 641 -25.69 -71.35 23.17
N ARG A 642 -25.85 -70.52 22.12
CA ARG A 642 -27.02 -70.55 21.25
C ARG A 642 -27.08 -71.78 20.34
N TYR A 643 -25.95 -72.46 20.12
CA TYR A 643 -25.88 -73.62 19.23
C TYR A 643 -26.59 -74.84 19.84
N GLY A 644 -27.55 -75.42 19.13
CA GLY A 644 -28.31 -76.59 19.59
C GLY A 644 -29.54 -76.28 20.47
N ALA A 645 -29.80 -75.01 20.79
CA ALA A 645 -30.93 -74.59 21.64
C ALA A 645 -32.31 -74.48 20.92
N GLY A 646 -32.47 -75.09 19.73
CA GLY A 646 -33.71 -75.07 18.95
C GLY A 646 -33.64 -74.28 17.63
N SER A 647 -34.79 -74.13 16.96
CA SER A 647 -34.91 -73.39 15.68
C SER A 647 -34.58 -71.90 15.85
N GLY A 648 -34.28 -71.20 14.75
CA GLY A 648 -34.01 -69.74 14.78
C GLY A 648 -32.53 -69.31 14.88
N TYR A 649 -31.59 -70.27 14.96
CA TYR A 649 -30.15 -70.01 15.19
C TYR A 649 -29.55 -68.81 14.42
N ARG A 650 -29.84 -68.66 13.12
CA ARG A 650 -29.26 -67.59 12.29
C ARG A 650 -29.77 -66.20 12.63
N VAL A 651 -31.03 -66.09 13.01
CA VAL A 651 -31.65 -64.81 13.41
C VAL A 651 -31.05 -64.39 14.74
N ASP A 652 -31.00 -65.31 15.69
CA ASP A 652 -30.50 -65.03 17.03
C ASP A 652 -29.00 -64.67 17.02
N ILE A 653 -28.17 -65.34 16.21
CA ILE A 653 -26.76 -64.94 16.02
C ILE A 653 -26.65 -63.56 15.36
N SER A 654 -27.54 -63.25 14.41
CA SER A 654 -27.54 -61.92 13.78
C SER A 654 -27.93 -60.82 14.77
N ASP A 655 -28.86 -61.10 15.68
CA ASP A 655 -29.29 -60.18 16.72
C ASP A 655 -28.21 -60.02 17.80
N ILE A 656 -27.49 -61.09 18.17
CA ILE A 656 -26.32 -61.03 19.06
C ILE A 656 -25.20 -60.17 18.46
N PHE A 657 -24.90 -60.31 17.17
CA PHE A 657 -23.92 -59.45 16.52
C PHE A 657 -24.38 -57.99 16.46
N GLN A 658 -25.67 -57.76 16.22
CA GLN A 658 -26.23 -56.42 16.20
C GLN A 658 -26.08 -55.76 17.57
N ASP A 659 -26.57 -56.41 18.62
CA ASP A 659 -26.47 -55.95 20.02
C ASP A 659 -25.03 -55.61 20.38
N HIS A 660 -24.08 -56.51 20.09
CA HIS A 660 -22.66 -56.27 20.38
C HIS A 660 -22.13 -54.98 19.74
N PHE A 661 -22.41 -54.73 18.46
CA PHE A 661 -21.91 -53.52 17.80
C PHE A 661 -22.70 -52.24 18.13
N GLU A 662 -23.86 -52.36 18.79
CA GLU A 662 -24.69 -51.24 19.24
C GLU A 662 -24.46 -50.89 20.72
N THR A 663 -24.08 -51.86 21.57
CA THR A 663 -24.02 -51.67 23.03
C THR A 663 -22.64 -51.86 23.66
N ASP A 664 -21.73 -52.65 23.06
CA ASP A 664 -20.40 -52.91 23.64
C ASP A 664 -19.46 -51.70 23.45
N ASP A 665 -18.94 -51.17 24.55
CA ASP A 665 -18.05 -50.00 24.54
C ASP A 665 -16.78 -50.23 23.72
N ASN A 666 -16.23 -51.45 23.72
CA ASN A 666 -15.05 -51.78 22.94
C ASN A 666 -15.36 -51.82 21.44
N ALA A 667 -16.51 -52.37 21.06
CA ALA A 667 -16.99 -52.39 19.67
C ALA A 667 -17.25 -50.97 19.15
N LEU A 668 -17.89 -50.12 19.95
CA LEU A 668 -18.11 -48.71 19.65
C LEU A 668 -16.77 -47.94 19.51
N ALA A 669 -15.79 -48.25 20.36
CA ALA A 669 -14.45 -47.66 20.25
C ALA A 669 -13.73 -48.08 18.96
N VAL A 670 -13.89 -49.32 18.51
CA VAL A 670 -13.33 -49.81 17.24
C VAL A 670 -14.01 -49.14 16.06
N LEU A 671 -15.33 -48.98 16.07
CA LEU A 671 -16.07 -48.23 15.04
C LEU A 671 -15.56 -46.79 14.90
N LYS A 672 -15.32 -46.09 16.02
CA LYS A 672 -14.71 -44.74 16.01
C LYS A 672 -13.27 -44.72 15.48
N LYS A 673 -12.49 -45.80 15.68
CA LYS A 673 -11.14 -45.91 15.11
C LYS A 673 -11.18 -46.16 13.61
N VAL A 674 -12.08 -47.03 13.17
CA VAL A 674 -12.34 -47.29 11.75
C VAL A 674 -12.71 -45.99 11.04
N GLU A 675 -13.68 -45.24 11.57
CA GLU A 675 -14.11 -43.99 10.92
C GLU A 675 -12.98 -42.96 10.81
N ARG A 676 -12.16 -42.80 11.84
CA ARG A 676 -10.96 -41.95 11.78
C ARG A 676 -9.99 -42.41 10.69
N GLN A 677 -9.78 -43.71 10.53
CA GLN A 677 -8.93 -44.25 9.48
C GLN A 677 -9.53 -44.04 8.09
N VAL A 678 -10.86 -44.11 7.96
CA VAL A 678 -11.56 -43.83 6.70
C VAL A 678 -11.39 -42.37 6.28
N VAL A 679 -11.59 -41.42 7.21
CA VAL A 679 -11.36 -39.99 6.95
C VAL A 679 -9.90 -39.73 6.56
N ALA A 680 -8.94 -40.34 7.25
CA ALA A 680 -7.52 -40.19 6.91
C ALA A 680 -7.21 -40.71 5.49
N LEU A 681 -7.79 -41.84 5.09
CA LEU A 681 -7.62 -42.40 3.74
C LEU A 681 -8.37 -41.58 2.67
N TRP A 682 -9.50 -40.95 3.02
CA TRP A 682 -10.23 -40.06 2.11
C TRP A 682 -9.37 -38.87 1.74
N ASN A 683 -8.76 -38.21 2.73
CA ASN A 683 -7.87 -37.09 2.47
C ASN A 683 -6.66 -37.53 1.66
N ALA A 684 -5.95 -38.57 2.10
CA ALA A 684 -4.69 -38.99 1.49
C ALA A 684 -4.82 -39.55 0.05
N ILE A 685 -5.96 -40.13 -0.32
CA ILE A 685 -6.13 -40.82 -1.62
C ILE A 685 -6.99 -40.00 -2.59
N ILE A 686 -7.88 -39.14 -2.08
CA ILE A 686 -8.81 -38.37 -2.93
C ILE A 686 -8.50 -36.88 -2.87
N ILE A 687 -8.51 -36.28 -1.68
CA ILE A 687 -8.41 -34.81 -1.53
C ILE A 687 -7.00 -34.32 -1.84
N ASP A 688 -5.97 -34.88 -1.21
CA ASP A 688 -4.59 -34.43 -1.40
C ASP A 688 -4.13 -34.62 -2.86
N PRO A 689 -4.44 -35.74 -3.55
CA PRO A 689 -4.13 -35.87 -4.97
C PRO A 689 -4.90 -34.91 -5.87
N LEU A 690 -6.18 -34.61 -5.58
CA LEU A 690 -6.94 -33.58 -6.30
C LEU A 690 -6.33 -32.18 -6.13
N GLU A 691 -5.90 -31.84 -4.91
CA GLU A 691 -5.21 -30.58 -4.63
C GLU A 691 -3.84 -30.53 -5.31
N THR A 692 -3.11 -31.64 -5.34
CA THR A 692 -1.81 -31.76 -6.02
C THR A 692 -1.97 -31.61 -7.54
N ALA A 693 -2.98 -32.25 -8.12
CA ALA A 693 -3.31 -32.08 -9.54
C ALA A 693 -3.73 -30.64 -9.89
N ALA A 694 -4.21 -29.88 -8.89
CA ALA A 694 -4.55 -28.47 -9.01
C ALA A 694 -3.36 -27.53 -8.76
N SER A 695 -2.38 -27.92 -7.95
CA SER A 695 -1.16 -27.14 -7.75
C SER A 695 -0.26 -27.28 -8.96
N LEU A 696 -0.26 -26.27 -9.83
CA LEU A 696 0.69 -26.16 -10.92
C LEU A 696 2.11 -26.11 -10.31
N ASP A 697 2.94 -27.12 -10.57
CA ASP A 697 4.39 -26.98 -10.39
C ASP A 697 4.85 -25.88 -11.37
N ASP A 698 5.25 -24.74 -10.81
CA ASP A 698 5.96 -23.64 -11.47
C ASP A 698 7.40 -24.06 -11.82
N GLU A 699 7.59 -25.19 -12.49
CA GLU A 699 8.87 -25.56 -13.11
C GLU A 699 8.78 -25.42 -14.64
N GLU A 700 8.90 -24.17 -15.11
CA GLU A 700 9.79 -23.76 -16.23
C GLU A 700 9.96 -22.24 -16.32
#